data_AF-A0A3D8Q886-F1
#
_entry.id   AF-A0A3D8Q886-F1
#
_cell.length_a   1.000
_cell.length_b   1.000
_cell.length_c   1.000
_cell.angle_alpha   90.00
_cell.angle_beta   90.00
_cell.angle_gamma   90.00
#
_symmetry.space_group_name_H-M   'P 1'
#
loop_
_entity.id
_entity.type
_entity.pdbx_description
1 polymer ?
#
loop_
_entity_poly.entity_id
_entity_poly.type
_entity_poly.pdbx_seq_one_letter_code
_entity_poly.pdbx_strand_id
1 'polypeptide(L)'
;MDMTNFTSDQAQQHVRSISASLSLPSKDNINKLSLESQQERENLRKQTEAATNVSVRIHSPDVSAVAKFFTLFSIARQLWSNNTHFINELIRNADNCRYSHEETPRISFHIYPKWMAVQYNEDGFSAEDVTALCSTGLSNGDTQPVGKRSRMCGIGFKSVFTAASTVHVKSGPFGFYFEYDARTTNSSLGMINPKWMDSSLEIDHPSTRITLNFRPPTEQVIRNIASLQLPPEILLFLKKLREVTVNKYGSNLQLLSSIKYIRMPIETANRKVLGATSATDGQNTSLSYGQYHVVKRYLTSLPKHHTKPNGNGKVILAFPLDSAGAPIIQTQLVYSYLPLRDYGFKFLIHSAFVVQPNHRDVVHTERNFAILDGIADTFRDAVVQFYHDSEPDLCFKWIHYLPNDSTVTDAFWQQLRPKIKDHLGEVPCLWPRSKKKLMKPTDLLILPPEFQDRVGNPLFPGKNGKDFIAPEYNITFDSSGYWTAVLGVQTMSIAHELLFLRANVKSSMSRLKTIPPEGDWHVRVAAYFCVHLQNSEKLVSIMRHIPLIPLTNGTWASAVGGPIYFPCLDDFTLPAYYAPRIVERSACKSACRKEMFRLLGVRESTEIYLQDQEMVEEDIQEAGSDDYNLSDSSISTKLQHVSVSDAGTDEDDSEE
;
A
#
# COMPACT_ATOMS: atom_id res chain seq x y z
N MET A 1 -30.79 1.24 5.59
CA MET A 1 -30.84 1.21 7.07
C MET A 1 -29.42 0.98 7.54
N ASP A 2 -28.88 1.92 8.30
CA ASP A 2 -27.55 1.83 8.91
C ASP A 2 -27.45 0.56 9.76
N MET A 3 -26.58 -0.36 9.32
CA MET A 3 -26.38 -1.67 9.94
C MET A 3 -24.99 -1.74 10.58
N THR A 4 -24.76 -0.93 11.62
CA THR A 4 -23.50 -0.93 12.36
C THR A 4 -23.51 -1.82 13.62
N ASN A 5 -24.59 -2.52 13.94
CA ASN A 5 -24.63 -3.41 15.11
C ASN A 5 -25.50 -4.65 14.85
N PHE A 6 -24.88 -5.80 14.57
CA PHE A 6 -25.55 -7.11 14.60
C PHE A 6 -24.86 -8.01 15.64
N THR A 7 -25.61 -8.49 16.62
CA THR A 7 -25.11 -9.34 17.72
C THR A 7 -25.20 -10.83 17.37
N SER A 8 -24.39 -11.65 18.05
CA SER A 8 -24.26 -13.12 17.87
C SER A 8 -25.60 -13.89 17.81
N ASP A 9 -26.64 -13.40 18.48
CA ASP A 9 -27.96 -14.05 18.55
C ASP A 9 -28.78 -13.90 17.27
N GLN A 10 -28.56 -12.83 16.50
CA GLN A 10 -29.27 -12.58 15.24
C GLN A 10 -28.74 -13.46 14.10
N ALA A 11 -27.45 -13.84 14.15
CA ALA A 11 -26.86 -14.81 13.23
C ALA A 11 -27.43 -16.24 13.45
N GLN A 12 -27.70 -16.61 14.71
CA GLN A 12 -28.33 -17.91 15.03
C GLN A 12 -29.81 -17.99 14.63
N GLN A 13 -30.55 -16.87 14.67
CA GLN A 13 -31.94 -16.81 14.19
C GLN A 13 -32.04 -16.98 12.66
N HIS A 14 -31.08 -16.46 11.90
CA HIS A 14 -31.08 -16.60 10.44
C HIS A 14 -30.85 -18.05 9.99
N VAL A 15 -29.94 -18.77 10.67
CA VAL A 15 -29.69 -20.22 10.48
C VAL A 15 -30.94 -21.06 10.78
N ARG A 16 -31.74 -20.68 11.79
CA ARG A 16 -32.99 -21.39 12.12
C ARG A 16 -34.10 -21.15 11.08
N SER A 17 -34.19 -19.96 10.49
CA SER A 17 -35.23 -19.66 9.49
C SER A 17 -35.06 -20.40 8.16
N ILE A 18 -33.82 -20.70 7.76
CA ILE A 18 -33.50 -21.45 6.54
C ILE A 18 -33.94 -22.92 6.67
N SER A 19 -33.77 -23.50 7.87
CA SER A 19 -34.17 -24.88 8.18
C SER A 19 -35.69 -25.14 8.07
N ALA A 20 -36.52 -24.10 8.19
CA ALA A 20 -37.98 -24.21 8.19
C ALA A 20 -38.62 -24.16 6.79
N SER A 21 -37.86 -23.83 5.73
CA SER A 21 -38.40 -23.56 4.39
C SER A 21 -38.35 -24.74 3.40
N LEU A 22 -37.81 -25.90 3.82
CA LEU A 22 -37.71 -27.10 2.98
C LEU A 22 -38.92 -28.04 3.19
N SER A 23 -40.01 -27.78 2.45
CA SER A 23 -41.09 -28.78 2.29
C SER A 23 -40.71 -29.76 1.18
N LEU A 24 -40.41 -31.01 1.57
CA LEU A 24 -40.01 -32.10 0.68
C LEU A 24 -41.22 -32.69 -0.09
N PRO A 25 -41.06 -33.08 -1.37
CA PRO A 25 -42.06 -33.83 -2.11
C PRO A 25 -42.19 -35.29 -1.59
N SER A 26 -43.34 -35.93 -1.84
CA SER A 26 -43.68 -37.24 -1.27
C SER A 26 -42.71 -38.37 -1.70
N LYS A 27 -42.45 -39.30 -0.77
CA LYS A 27 -41.46 -40.40 -0.85
C LYS A 27 -41.56 -41.27 -2.12
N ASP A 28 -42.73 -41.39 -2.72
CA ASP A 28 -42.94 -42.27 -3.87
C ASP A 28 -42.49 -41.65 -5.21
N ASN A 29 -42.42 -40.32 -5.32
CA ASN A 29 -41.84 -39.64 -6.49
C ASN A 29 -40.31 -39.59 -6.44
N ILE A 30 -39.72 -39.53 -5.23
CA ILE A 30 -38.26 -39.51 -5.03
C ILE A 30 -37.62 -40.84 -5.45
N ASN A 31 -38.27 -41.97 -5.14
CA ASN A 31 -37.75 -43.30 -5.47
C ASN A 31 -37.78 -43.61 -6.98
N LYS A 32 -38.77 -43.10 -7.73
CA LYS A 32 -38.82 -43.26 -9.19
C LYS A 32 -37.81 -42.37 -9.92
N LEU A 33 -37.68 -41.11 -9.51
CA LEU A 33 -36.65 -40.19 -10.04
C LEU A 33 -35.23 -40.67 -9.71
N SER A 34 -35.03 -41.29 -8.54
CA SER A 34 -33.78 -41.92 -8.11
C SER A 34 -33.35 -43.07 -9.02
N LEU A 35 -34.26 -44.00 -9.34
CA LEU A 35 -33.94 -45.17 -10.19
C LEU A 35 -33.64 -44.78 -11.64
N GLU A 36 -34.42 -43.87 -12.21
CA GLU A 36 -34.17 -43.35 -13.58
C GLU A 36 -32.83 -42.60 -13.64
N SER A 37 -32.53 -41.78 -12.63
CA SER A 37 -31.24 -41.11 -12.49
C SER A 37 -30.06 -42.09 -12.31
N GLN A 38 -30.26 -43.20 -11.59
CA GLN A 38 -29.24 -44.25 -11.43
C GLN A 38 -28.97 -44.98 -12.75
N GLN A 39 -30.01 -45.30 -13.52
CA GLN A 39 -29.86 -45.97 -14.81
C GLN A 39 -29.17 -45.06 -15.84
N GLU A 40 -29.52 -43.77 -15.87
CA GLU A 40 -28.85 -42.77 -16.73
C GLU A 40 -27.37 -42.61 -16.36
N ARG A 41 -27.05 -42.55 -15.06
CA ARG A 41 -25.67 -42.50 -14.55
C ARG A 41 -24.85 -43.71 -14.98
N GLU A 42 -25.42 -44.90 -14.86
CA GLU A 42 -24.76 -46.14 -15.26
C GLU A 42 -24.59 -46.24 -16.78
N ASN A 43 -25.58 -45.76 -17.56
CA ASN A 43 -25.47 -45.68 -19.02
C ASN A 43 -24.36 -44.72 -19.46
N LEU A 44 -24.30 -43.52 -18.87
CA LEU A 44 -23.26 -42.52 -19.15
C LEU A 44 -21.87 -43.06 -18.79
N ARG A 45 -21.75 -43.77 -17.66
CA ARG A 45 -20.52 -44.47 -17.28
C ARG A 45 -20.10 -45.48 -18.34
N LYS A 46 -20.98 -46.43 -18.69
CA LYS A 46 -20.68 -47.48 -19.67
C LYS A 46 -20.29 -46.91 -21.03
N GLN A 47 -20.97 -45.86 -21.49
CA GLN A 47 -20.62 -45.15 -22.71
C GLN A 47 -19.23 -44.50 -22.63
N THR A 48 -18.91 -43.86 -21.50
CA THR A 48 -17.60 -43.22 -21.29
C THR A 48 -16.47 -44.25 -21.15
N GLU A 49 -16.72 -45.36 -20.45
CA GLU A 49 -15.81 -46.50 -20.35
C GLU A 49 -15.53 -47.10 -21.73
N ALA A 50 -16.57 -47.34 -22.53
CA ALA A 50 -16.40 -47.81 -23.91
C ALA A 50 -15.61 -46.80 -24.75
N ALA A 51 -15.94 -45.50 -24.68
CA ALA A 51 -15.26 -44.45 -25.43
C ALA A 51 -13.79 -44.27 -25.03
N THR A 52 -13.45 -44.38 -23.74
CA THR A 52 -12.07 -44.29 -23.24
C THR A 52 -11.25 -45.53 -23.61
N ASN A 53 -11.83 -46.73 -23.47
CA ASN A 53 -11.19 -47.97 -23.92
C ASN A 53 -10.95 -47.99 -25.44
N VAL A 54 -11.88 -47.42 -26.22
CA VAL A 54 -11.76 -47.29 -27.68
C VAL A 54 -10.75 -46.22 -28.07
N SER A 55 -10.72 -45.06 -27.39
CA SER A 55 -9.72 -44.02 -27.69
C SER A 55 -8.30 -44.44 -27.32
N VAL A 56 -8.11 -45.22 -26.25
CA VAL A 56 -6.81 -45.84 -25.92
C VAL A 56 -6.40 -46.94 -26.93
N ARG A 57 -7.37 -47.61 -27.59
CA ARG A 57 -7.11 -48.69 -28.58
C ARG A 57 -6.98 -48.20 -30.03
N ILE A 58 -7.81 -47.25 -30.48
CA ILE A 58 -7.82 -46.73 -31.86
C ILE A 58 -6.72 -45.68 -32.04
N HIS A 59 -6.52 -44.83 -31.03
CA HIS A 59 -5.31 -44.05 -30.95
C HIS A 59 -4.39 -44.86 -30.05
N SER A 60 -3.58 -45.76 -30.64
CA SER A 60 -2.24 -45.89 -30.10
C SER A 60 -1.71 -44.44 -30.13
N PRO A 61 -1.64 -43.75 -28.98
CA PRO A 61 -1.29 -42.34 -28.99
C PRO A 61 0.03 -42.26 -29.75
N ASP A 62 0.09 -41.43 -30.80
CA ASP A 62 1.23 -41.34 -31.71
C ASP A 62 2.49 -41.57 -30.89
N VAL A 63 3.25 -42.64 -31.21
CA VAL A 63 4.38 -43.08 -30.39
C VAL A 63 5.30 -41.89 -30.11
N SER A 64 5.36 -40.94 -31.05
CA SER A 64 6.01 -39.64 -30.90
C SER A 64 5.39 -38.75 -29.81
N ALA A 65 4.07 -38.56 -29.79
CA ALA A 65 3.38 -37.78 -28.77
C ALA A 65 3.55 -38.38 -27.36
N VAL A 66 3.48 -39.71 -27.22
CA VAL A 66 3.73 -40.38 -25.94
C VAL A 66 5.18 -40.24 -25.49
N ALA A 67 6.13 -40.46 -26.38
CA ALA A 67 7.55 -40.28 -26.09
C ALA A 67 7.87 -38.82 -25.69
N LYS A 68 7.30 -37.84 -26.40
CA LYS A 68 7.39 -36.41 -26.06
C LYS A 68 6.81 -36.13 -24.67
N PHE A 69 5.65 -36.69 -24.35
CA PHE A 69 5.03 -36.52 -23.03
C PHE A 69 5.94 -37.05 -21.92
N PHE A 70 6.51 -38.25 -22.09
CA PHE A 70 7.40 -38.81 -21.07
C PHE A 70 8.70 -38.03 -20.91
N THR A 71 9.25 -37.52 -22.01
CA THR A 71 10.43 -36.65 -21.97
C THR A 71 10.12 -35.39 -21.17
N LEU A 72 9.03 -34.71 -21.49
CA LEU A 72 8.57 -33.51 -20.78
C LEU A 72 8.23 -33.79 -19.32
N PHE A 73 7.57 -34.90 -19.02
CA PHE A 73 7.24 -35.29 -17.65
C PHE A 73 8.49 -35.63 -16.83
N SER A 74 9.48 -36.29 -17.42
CA SER A 74 10.75 -36.62 -16.76
C SER A 74 11.55 -35.36 -16.44
N ILE A 75 11.62 -34.42 -17.38
CA ILE A 75 12.23 -33.10 -17.19
C ILE A 75 11.48 -32.34 -16.10
N ALA A 76 10.15 -32.26 -16.17
CA ALA A 76 9.33 -31.57 -15.18
C ALA A 76 9.51 -32.18 -13.77
N ARG A 77 9.60 -33.51 -13.67
CA ARG A 77 9.87 -34.23 -12.42
C ARG A 77 11.21 -33.85 -11.79
N GLN A 78 12.26 -33.64 -12.60
CA GLN A 78 13.56 -33.18 -12.09
C GLN A 78 13.50 -31.73 -11.61
N LEU A 79 12.63 -30.91 -12.18
CA LEU A 79 12.50 -29.48 -11.86
C LEU A 79 11.60 -29.22 -10.65
N TRP A 80 10.63 -30.10 -10.36
CA TRP A 80 9.77 -30.02 -9.18
C TRP A 80 10.48 -30.50 -7.90
N SER A 81 11.43 -29.72 -7.43
CA SER A 81 12.38 -30.04 -6.35
C SER A 81 11.78 -30.43 -4.98
N ASN A 82 10.51 -30.09 -4.69
CA ASN A 82 9.90 -30.30 -3.36
C ASN A 82 8.85 -31.42 -3.27
N ASN A 83 8.57 -32.17 -4.35
CA ASN A 83 7.58 -33.27 -4.39
C ASN A 83 6.15 -32.92 -3.92
N THR A 84 5.82 -31.66 -3.63
CA THR A 84 4.48 -31.20 -3.20
C THR A 84 3.76 -30.33 -4.24
N HIS A 85 4.37 -30.12 -5.42
CA HIS A 85 3.77 -29.35 -6.52
C HIS A 85 2.40 -29.88 -6.98
N PHE A 86 2.14 -31.18 -6.78
CA PHE A 86 0.83 -31.74 -7.15
C PHE A 86 -0.33 -31.19 -6.30
N ILE A 87 -0.09 -30.79 -5.05
CA ILE A 87 -1.12 -30.24 -4.14
C ILE A 87 -1.69 -28.96 -4.76
N ASN A 88 -0.78 -28.14 -5.22
CA ASN A 88 -1.02 -26.89 -5.91
C ASN A 88 -1.85 -27.07 -7.20
N GLU A 89 -1.52 -28.08 -8.00
CA GLU A 89 -2.27 -28.44 -9.20
C GLU A 89 -3.69 -28.95 -8.87
N LEU A 90 -3.84 -29.71 -7.76
CA LEU A 90 -5.15 -30.17 -7.30
C LEU A 90 -6.04 -29.01 -6.82
N ILE A 91 -5.50 -28.02 -6.09
CA ILE A 91 -6.23 -26.80 -5.73
C ILE A 91 -6.69 -26.06 -7.00
N ARG A 92 -5.83 -26.00 -8.03
CA ARG A 92 -6.18 -25.42 -9.34
C ARG A 92 -7.31 -26.14 -10.05
N ASN A 93 -7.27 -27.45 -10.04
CA ASN A 93 -8.32 -28.23 -10.68
C ASN A 93 -9.66 -27.99 -9.97
N ALA A 94 -9.67 -28.07 -8.64
CA ALA A 94 -10.86 -27.79 -7.83
C ALA A 94 -11.39 -26.35 -8.04
N ASP A 95 -10.55 -25.32 -7.99
CA ASP A 95 -11.00 -23.93 -8.19
C ASP A 95 -11.59 -23.65 -9.58
N ASN A 96 -11.32 -24.50 -10.57
CA ASN A 96 -11.90 -24.39 -11.90
C ASN A 96 -13.19 -25.22 -12.07
N CYS A 97 -13.57 -26.06 -11.10
CA CYS A 97 -14.78 -26.88 -11.15
C CYS A 97 -16.08 -26.08 -11.04
N ARG A 98 -17.21 -26.75 -11.26
CA ARG A 98 -18.55 -26.15 -11.14
C ARG A 98 -19.14 -26.49 -9.77
N TYR A 99 -19.86 -25.54 -9.19
CA TYR A 99 -20.40 -25.62 -7.84
C TYR A 99 -21.82 -25.08 -7.86
N SER A 100 -22.71 -25.75 -8.61
CA SER A 100 -24.08 -25.32 -8.86
C SER A 100 -25.04 -25.69 -7.73
N HIS A 101 -24.71 -26.70 -6.91
CA HIS A 101 -25.62 -27.28 -5.91
C HIS A 101 -25.20 -27.06 -4.44
N GLU A 102 -24.10 -26.36 -4.16
CA GLU A 102 -23.50 -26.26 -2.82
C GLU A 102 -23.44 -24.82 -2.30
N GLU A 103 -23.70 -24.62 -1.01
CA GLU A 103 -23.74 -23.29 -0.37
C GLU A 103 -22.35 -22.64 -0.28
N THR A 104 -21.25 -23.41 -0.23
CA THR A 104 -19.87 -22.88 -0.17
C THR A 104 -18.85 -23.84 -0.81
N PRO A 105 -18.15 -23.43 -1.90
CA PRO A 105 -17.09 -24.24 -2.52
C PRO A 105 -15.89 -24.48 -1.60
N ARG A 106 -15.55 -25.76 -1.37
CA ARG A 106 -14.52 -26.20 -0.42
C ARG A 106 -13.63 -27.31 -0.98
N ILE A 107 -12.40 -27.38 -0.47
CA ILE A 107 -11.47 -28.48 -0.68
C ILE A 107 -10.88 -28.95 0.65
N SER A 108 -10.77 -30.25 0.86
CA SER A 108 -10.12 -30.85 2.04
C SER A 108 -9.03 -31.84 1.65
N PHE A 109 -7.91 -31.75 2.36
CA PHE A 109 -6.78 -32.67 2.30
C PHE A 109 -6.82 -33.57 3.54
N HIS A 110 -6.78 -34.87 3.34
CA HIS A 110 -6.72 -35.89 4.40
C HIS A 110 -5.43 -36.66 4.25
N ILE A 111 -4.45 -36.36 5.10
CA ILE A 111 -3.06 -36.82 4.98
C ILE A 111 -2.80 -37.96 5.96
N TYR A 112 -2.44 -39.13 5.46
CA TYR A 112 -2.08 -40.32 6.23
C TYR A 112 -0.62 -40.70 5.95
N PRO A 113 0.01 -41.58 6.78
CA PRO A 113 1.41 -41.93 6.60
C PRO A 113 1.76 -42.56 5.24
N LYS A 114 0.82 -43.31 4.64
CA LYS A 114 1.05 -44.06 3.39
C LYS A 114 0.20 -43.59 2.20
N TRP A 115 -0.77 -42.71 2.44
CA TRP A 115 -1.70 -42.26 1.41
C TRP A 115 -2.31 -40.90 1.77
N MET A 116 -2.93 -40.25 0.81
CA MET A 116 -3.68 -39.02 1.02
C MET A 116 -4.99 -39.07 0.23
N ALA A 117 -6.06 -38.50 0.76
CA ALA A 117 -7.26 -38.21 -0.01
C ALA A 117 -7.46 -36.69 -0.13
N VAL A 118 -7.87 -36.25 -1.31
CA VAL A 118 -8.28 -34.89 -1.59
C VAL A 118 -9.74 -34.92 -1.99
N GLN A 119 -10.57 -34.11 -1.33
CA GLN A 119 -12.01 -34.05 -1.56
C GLN A 119 -12.44 -32.62 -1.85
N TYR A 120 -13.38 -32.42 -2.77
CA TYR A 120 -13.98 -31.10 -3.03
C TYR A 120 -15.40 -31.26 -3.54
N ASN A 121 -16.30 -30.37 -3.14
CA ASN A 121 -17.75 -30.46 -3.32
C ASN A 121 -18.24 -29.92 -4.68
N GLU A 122 -17.57 -30.27 -5.77
CA GLU A 122 -18.03 -29.87 -7.09
C GLU A 122 -19.23 -30.69 -7.59
N ASP A 123 -19.86 -30.27 -8.69
CA ASP A 123 -20.99 -30.98 -9.31
C ASP A 123 -20.64 -32.39 -9.83
N GLY A 124 -19.36 -32.67 -10.00
CA GLY A 124 -18.81 -33.94 -10.48
C GLY A 124 -18.28 -33.89 -11.91
N PHE A 125 -17.54 -34.93 -12.28
CA PHE A 125 -16.91 -35.04 -13.58
C PHE A 125 -17.95 -35.28 -14.68
N SER A 126 -17.64 -34.74 -15.85
CA SER A 126 -18.28 -35.12 -17.12
C SER A 126 -17.42 -36.14 -17.86
N ALA A 127 -17.99 -36.78 -18.89
CA ALA A 127 -17.24 -37.66 -19.78
C ALA A 127 -16.03 -36.96 -20.43
N GLU A 128 -16.12 -35.65 -20.68
CA GLU A 128 -15.01 -34.85 -21.22
C GLU A 128 -13.87 -34.67 -20.22
N ASP A 129 -14.17 -34.57 -18.91
CA ASP A 129 -13.13 -34.48 -17.87
C ASP A 129 -12.39 -35.80 -17.72
N VAL A 130 -13.12 -36.93 -17.75
CA VAL A 130 -12.54 -38.28 -17.74
C VAL A 130 -11.65 -38.48 -18.97
N THR A 131 -12.14 -38.12 -20.16
CA THR A 131 -11.38 -38.24 -21.42
C THR A 131 -10.12 -37.38 -21.38
N ALA A 132 -10.20 -36.15 -20.86
CA ALA A 132 -9.05 -35.27 -20.75
C ALA A 132 -8.02 -35.76 -19.73
N LEU A 133 -8.47 -36.34 -18.61
CA LEU A 133 -7.59 -37.03 -17.68
C LEU A 133 -6.84 -38.19 -18.34
N CYS A 134 -7.44 -38.88 -19.30
CA CYS A 134 -6.81 -39.99 -20.02
C CYS A 134 -5.92 -39.53 -21.19
N SER A 135 -5.80 -38.23 -21.44
CA SER A 135 -4.96 -37.69 -22.51
C SER A 135 -3.51 -37.45 -22.07
N THR A 136 -2.58 -37.40 -23.04
CA THR A 136 -1.19 -36.98 -22.81
C THR A 136 -1.07 -35.47 -22.56
N GLY A 137 -2.13 -34.69 -22.79
CA GLY A 137 -2.11 -33.23 -22.69
C GLY A 137 -1.26 -32.53 -23.77
N LEU A 138 -0.76 -33.27 -24.78
CA LEU A 138 0.04 -32.75 -25.90
C LEU A 138 -0.75 -32.56 -27.19
N SER A 139 -2.08 -32.58 -27.14
CA SER A 139 -2.90 -32.29 -28.33
C SER A 139 -2.52 -30.91 -28.89
N ASN A 140 -2.39 -30.84 -30.23
CA ASN A 140 -1.96 -29.67 -31.00
C ASN A 140 -2.53 -28.37 -30.43
N GLY A 141 -1.69 -27.65 -29.69
CA GLY A 141 -2.07 -26.66 -28.68
C GLY A 141 -2.65 -25.34 -29.17
N ASP A 142 -2.92 -25.18 -30.47
CA ASP A 142 -3.27 -23.89 -31.09
C ASP A 142 -4.68 -23.77 -31.68
N THR A 143 -5.51 -24.82 -31.68
CA THR A 143 -6.84 -24.77 -32.34
C THR A 143 -8.06 -24.89 -31.43
N GLN A 144 -7.90 -25.12 -30.12
CA GLN A 144 -9.05 -25.13 -29.22
C GLN A 144 -9.33 -23.75 -28.61
N PRO A 145 -10.55 -23.20 -28.78
CA PRO A 145 -10.96 -21.94 -28.16
C PRO A 145 -10.75 -21.97 -26.65
N VAL A 146 -10.44 -20.81 -26.08
CA VAL A 146 -10.13 -20.58 -24.65
C VAL A 146 -11.23 -21.10 -23.69
N GLY A 147 -12.44 -21.39 -24.19
CA GLY A 147 -13.56 -21.97 -23.43
C GLY A 147 -13.78 -23.49 -23.56
N LYS A 148 -13.01 -24.22 -24.38
CA LYS A 148 -13.15 -25.69 -24.59
C LYS A 148 -11.99 -26.54 -24.07
N ARG A 149 -10.95 -25.94 -23.49
CA ARG A 149 -9.90 -26.71 -22.80
C ARG A 149 -10.52 -27.39 -21.57
N SER A 150 -10.48 -28.72 -21.53
CA SER A 150 -11.01 -29.47 -20.39
C SER A 150 -10.38 -29.02 -19.07
N ARG A 151 -11.21 -28.97 -18.02
CA ARG A 151 -10.92 -28.45 -16.68
C ARG A 151 -9.73 -29.15 -16.02
N MET A 152 -9.44 -30.37 -16.46
CA MET A 152 -8.39 -31.25 -15.95
C MET A 152 -7.26 -31.51 -16.97
N CYS A 153 -7.25 -30.76 -18.08
CA CYS A 153 -6.32 -30.98 -19.17
C CYS A 153 -4.88 -30.54 -18.82
N GLY A 154 -3.89 -31.38 -19.16
CA GLY A 154 -2.47 -31.07 -19.13
C GLY A 154 -1.61 -31.96 -18.21
N ILE A 155 -0.28 -31.80 -18.33
CA ILE A 155 0.74 -32.40 -17.44
C ILE A 155 0.48 -32.13 -15.95
N GLY A 156 -0.32 -31.11 -15.62
CA GLY A 156 -0.63 -30.69 -14.25
C GLY A 156 -1.20 -31.79 -13.34
N PHE A 157 -2.28 -32.47 -13.75
CA PHE A 157 -2.80 -33.61 -12.97
C PHE A 157 -1.76 -34.71 -12.83
N LYS A 158 -1.00 -34.97 -13.89
CA LYS A 158 0.01 -36.04 -13.94
C LYS A 158 1.13 -35.83 -12.91
N SER A 159 1.30 -34.61 -12.38
CA SER A 159 2.24 -34.34 -11.28
C SER A 159 1.96 -35.16 -10.02
N VAL A 160 0.73 -35.67 -9.78
CA VAL A 160 0.45 -36.54 -8.62
C VAL A 160 1.30 -37.82 -8.61
N PHE A 161 1.72 -38.27 -9.80
CA PHE A 161 2.57 -39.45 -9.98
C PHE A 161 4.04 -39.18 -9.66
N THR A 162 4.42 -37.98 -9.22
CA THR A 162 5.72 -37.78 -8.57
C THR A 162 5.73 -38.42 -7.18
N ALA A 163 4.58 -38.38 -6.48
CA ALA A 163 4.43 -38.91 -5.12
C ALA A 163 3.69 -40.26 -5.07
N ALA A 164 2.74 -40.52 -5.97
CA ALA A 164 1.87 -41.69 -5.93
C ALA A 164 2.24 -42.79 -6.93
N SER A 165 2.08 -44.06 -6.55
CA SER A 165 2.05 -45.21 -7.48
C SER A 165 0.66 -45.40 -8.07
N THR A 166 -0.37 -45.14 -7.27
CA THR A 166 -1.76 -45.42 -7.65
C THR A 166 -2.64 -44.24 -7.28
N VAL A 167 -3.52 -43.85 -8.19
CA VAL A 167 -4.40 -42.69 -8.05
C VAL A 167 -5.83 -43.13 -8.32
N HIS A 168 -6.65 -43.20 -7.28
CA HIS A 168 -8.07 -43.51 -7.41
C HIS A 168 -8.86 -42.21 -7.56
N VAL A 169 -9.79 -42.20 -8.50
CA VAL A 169 -10.70 -41.09 -8.75
C VAL A 169 -12.12 -41.61 -8.58
N LYS A 170 -12.90 -40.93 -7.74
CA LYS A 170 -14.34 -41.11 -7.62
C LYS A 170 -15.02 -39.76 -7.77
N SER A 171 -15.88 -39.59 -8.77
CA SER A 171 -16.59 -38.34 -9.05
C SER A 171 -17.89 -38.62 -9.79
N GLY A 172 -19.02 -38.29 -9.17
CA GLY A 172 -20.35 -38.63 -9.71
C GLY A 172 -20.46 -40.13 -10.07
N PRO A 173 -20.86 -40.49 -11.30
CA PRO A 173 -20.98 -41.89 -11.73
C PRO A 173 -19.64 -42.57 -12.06
N PHE A 174 -18.53 -41.85 -12.00
CA PHE A 174 -17.23 -42.34 -12.46
C PHE A 174 -16.36 -42.82 -11.29
N GLY A 175 -15.99 -44.10 -11.33
CA GLY A 175 -15.02 -44.72 -10.43
C GLY A 175 -13.94 -45.44 -11.22
N PHE A 176 -12.71 -44.92 -11.20
CA PHE A 176 -11.56 -45.52 -11.87
C PHE A 176 -10.26 -45.21 -11.14
N TYR A 177 -9.18 -45.89 -11.50
CA TYR A 177 -7.86 -45.59 -10.98
C TYR A 177 -6.79 -45.69 -12.06
N PHE A 178 -5.69 -45.01 -11.82
CA PHE A 178 -4.48 -45.09 -12.63
C PHE A 178 -3.38 -45.74 -11.80
N GLU A 179 -2.51 -46.49 -12.46
CA GLU A 179 -1.41 -47.21 -11.82
C GLU A 179 -0.13 -46.98 -12.61
N TYR A 180 0.89 -46.43 -11.97
CA TYR A 180 2.15 -46.09 -12.62
C TYR A 180 3.36 -46.47 -11.76
N ASP A 181 4.12 -47.46 -12.23
CA ASP A 181 5.41 -47.86 -11.69
C ASP A 181 6.56 -47.25 -12.49
N ALA A 182 7.19 -46.23 -11.90
CA ALA A 182 8.34 -45.53 -12.47
C ALA A 182 9.60 -46.40 -12.64
N ARG A 183 9.63 -47.63 -12.10
CA ARG A 183 10.75 -48.58 -12.24
C ARG A 183 10.66 -49.43 -13.52
N THR A 184 9.53 -49.37 -14.22
CA THR A 184 9.31 -50.16 -15.44
C THR A 184 9.06 -49.26 -16.64
N THR A 185 9.84 -49.42 -17.69
CA THR A 185 9.74 -48.63 -18.94
C THR A 185 8.43 -48.85 -19.70
N ASN A 186 7.73 -49.96 -19.41
CA ASN A 186 6.43 -50.31 -20.01
C ASN A 186 5.21 -49.81 -19.21
N SER A 187 5.36 -49.29 -17.99
CA SER A 187 4.23 -48.80 -17.17
C SER A 187 3.77 -47.39 -17.52
N SER A 188 4.43 -46.74 -18.47
CA SER A 188 4.27 -45.33 -18.82
C SER A 188 2.85 -44.97 -19.28
N LEU A 189 2.14 -45.92 -19.93
CA LEU A 189 0.72 -45.80 -20.29
C LEU A 189 -0.21 -45.77 -19.07
N GLY A 190 0.23 -46.27 -17.92
CA GLY A 190 -0.58 -46.37 -16.71
C GLY A 190 -0.99 -45.04 -16.09
N MET A 191 -0.33 -43.93 -16.49
CA MET A 191 -0.74 -42.57 -16.11
C MET A 191 -1.93 -42.03 -16.92
N ILE A 192 -2.21 -42.63 -18.08
CA ILE A 192 -3.24 -42.21 -19.04
C ILE A 192 -4.30 -43.29 -19.31
N ASN A 193 -4.04 -44.54 -18.94
CA ASN A 193 -4.96 -45.66 -19.12
C ASN A 193 -5.74 -45.92 -17.81
N PRO A 194 -7.04 -45.56 -17.74
CA PRO A 194 -7.84 -45.77 -16.55
C PRO A 194 -8.22 -47.25 -16.39
N LYS A 195 -8.19 -47.75 -15.16
CA LYS A 195 -8.78 -49.04 -14.77
C LYS A 195 -10.09 -48.78 -14.04
N TRP A 196 -11.20 -49.20 -14.62
CA TRP A 196 -12.53 -48.97 -14.07
C TRP A 196 -12.79 -49.86 -12.83
N MET A 197 -13.50 -49.31 -11.85
CA MET A 197 -13.85 -50.00 -10.61
C MET A 197 -15.34 -50.39 -10.63
N ASP A 198 -15.69 -51.54 -10.08
CA ASP A 198 -17.08 -51.95 -9.94
C ASP A 198 -17.86 -51.05 -8.97
N SER A 199 -19.10 -50.73 -9.33
CA SER A 199 -19.93 -49.68 -8.75
C SER A 199 -20.69 -50.08 -7.48
N SER A 200 -20.38 -51.22 -6.85
CA SER A 200 -21.11 -51.69 -5.66
C SER A 200 -20.94 -50.82 -4.40
N LEU A 201 -20.11 -49.78 -4.46
CA LEU A 201 -19.98 -48.75 -3.44
C LEU A 201 -20.63 -47.46 -3.94
N GLU A 202 -21.96 -47.37 -3.81
CA GLU A 202 -22.66 -46.09 -3.85
C GLU A 202 -22.03 -45.19 -2.79
N ILE A 203 -21.38 -44.12 -3.24
CA ILE A 203 -21.05 -43.00 -2.36
C ILE A 203 -22.05 -41.92 -2.75
N ASP A 204 -23.05 -41.75 -1.91
CA ASP A 204 -23.99 -40.64 -1.98
C ASP A 204 -23.27 -39.33 -1.64
N HIS A 205 -22.45 -38.81 -2.55
CA HIS A 205 -21.76 -37.54 -2.35
C HIS A 205 -21.66 -36.71 -3.66
N PRO A 206 -22.19 -35.47 -3.68
CA PRO A 206 -22.06 -34.54 -4.80
C PRO A 206 -20.69 -33.83 -4.76
N SER A 207 -19.59 -34.57 -4.84
CA SER A 207 -18.25 -34.00 -4.64
C SER A 207 -17.25 -34.50 -5.66
N THR A 208 -16.05 -34.88 -5.24
CA THR A 208 -15.05 -35.61 -6.01
C THR A 208 -14.00 -36.02 -4.99
N ARG A 209 -13.54 -37.26 -5.04
CA ARG A 209 -12.47 -37.78 -4.19
C ARG A 209 -11.34 -38.33 -5.03
N ILE A 210 -10.15 -37.80 -4.81
CA ILE A 210 -8.91 -38.29 -5.39
C ILE A 210 -8.06 -38.89 -4.27
N THR A 211 -7.82 -40.20 -4.32
CA THR A 211 -6.99 -40.91 -3.33
C THR A 211 -5.65 -41.25 -3.95
N LEU A 212 -4.58 -40.75 -3.35
CA LEU A 212 -3.19 -40.92 -3.75
C LEU A 212 -2.54 -41.95 -2.83
N ASN A 213 -2.22 -43.13 -3.36
CA ASN A 213 -1.41 -44.12 -2.64
C ASN A 213 0.06 -43.81 -2.93
N PHE A 214 0.80 -43.45 -1.89
CA PHE A 214 2.20 -43.08 -2.07
C PHE A 214 3.00 -44.30 -2.53
N ARG A 215 3.95 -44.08 -3.45
CA ARG A 215 5.02 -45.08 -3.66
C ARG A 215 5.68 -45.37 -2.33
N PRO A 216 6.32 -46.55 -2.09
CA PRO A 216 7.19 -46.76 -0.94
C PRO A 216 8.13 -45.55 -0.85
N PRO A 217 7.82 -44.60 0.04
CA PRO A 217 8.24 -43.24 -0.20
C PRO A 217 9.65 -43.12 0.31
N THR A 218 10.52 -42.42 -0.42
CA THR A 218 11.71 -41.86 0.23
C THR A 218 11.23 -41.05 1.44
N GLU A 219 11.83 -41.22 2.61
CA GLU A 219 11.39 -40.54 3.85
C GLU A 219 11.13 -39.03 3.65
N GLN A 220 11.85 -38.41 2.73
CA GLN A 220 11.70 -37.01 2.34
C GLN A 220 10.31 -36.64 1.82
N VAL A 221 9.65 -37.51 1.05
CA VAL A 221 8.29 -37.25 0.51
C VAL A 221 7.27 -37.28 1.64
N ILE A 222 7.37 -38.26 2.54
CA ILE A 222 6.53 -38.31 3.74
C ILE A 222 6.75 -37.03 4.56
N ARG A 223 8.00 -36.65 4.82
CA ARG A 223 8.31 -35.44 5.60
C ARG A 223 7.70 -34.20 4.96
N ASN A 224 7.86 -33.99 3.65
CA ASN A 224 7.33 -32.82 2.95
C ASN A 224 5.80 -32.77 2.94
N ILE A 225 5.13 -33.92 2.83
CA ILE A 225 3.67 -34.01 2.85
C ILE A 225 3.14 -33.85 4.28
N ALA A 226 3.78 -34.47 5.27
CA ALA A 226 3.43 -34.34 6.68
C ALA A 226 3.67 -32.91 7.21
N SER A 227 4.68 -32.21 6.70
CA SER A 227 4.96 -30.82 7.03
C SER A 227 4.17 -29.81 6.19
N LEU A 228 3.25 -30.27 5.33
CA LEU A 228 2.44 -29.37 4.51
C LEU A 228 1.77 -28.30 5.37
N GLN A 229 2.04 -27.04 5.03
CA GLN A 229 1.40 -25.85 5.55
C GLN A 229 0.99 -25.01 4.35
N LEU A 230 -0.31 -24.78 4.21
CA LEU A 230 -0.86 -23.91 3.17
C LEU A 230 -1.09 -22.53 3.78
N PRO A 231 -0.58 -21.44 3.19
CA PRO A 231 -0.89 -20.11 3.68
C PRO A 231 -2.38 -19.80 3.44
N PRO A 232 -3.11 -19.25 4.43
CA PRO A 232 -4.53 -18.93 4.28
C PRO A 232 -4.80 -17.96 3.13
N GLU A 233 -3.84 -17.09 2.81
CA GLU A 233 -3.96 -16.03 1.81
C GLU A 233 -4.14 -16.53 0.38
N ILE A 234 -3.92 -17.83 0.13
CA ILE A 234 -4.29 -18.47 -1.14
C ILE A 234 -5.76 -18.18 -1.49
N LEU A 235 -6.65 -18.18 -0.49
CA LEU A 235 -8.09 -17.91 -0.66
C LEU A 235 -8.41 -16.51 -1.20
N LEU A 236 -7.50 -15.54 -1.07
CA LEU A 236 -7.65 -14.20 -1.66
C LEU A 236 -7.55 -14.23 -3.19
N PHE A 237 -6.84 -15.22 -3.73
CA PHE A 237 -6.49 -15.29 -5.15
C PHE A 237 -7.27 -16.35 -5.94
N LEU A 238 -7.87 -17.32 -5.22
CA LEU A 238 -8.80 -18.30 -5.77
C LEU A 238 -10.10 -17.64 -6.26
N LYS A 239 -10.67 -18.19 -7.33
CA LYS A 239 -11.87 -17.65 -7.98
C LYS A 239 -13.14 -18.14 -7.31
N LYS A 240 -13.27 -19.45 -7.12
CA LYS A 240 -14.49 -20.13 -6.69
C LYS A 240 -14.35 -20.69 -5.28
N LEU A 241 -13.24 -21.36 -4.97
CA LEU A 241 -13.01 -21.93 -3.65
C LEU A 241 -13.05 -20.84 -2.57
N ARG A 242 -13.69 -21.17 -1.45
CA ARG A 242 -13.83 -20.31 -0.27
C ARG A 242 -13.33 -20.97 1.00
N GLU A 243 -13.21 -22.29 1.02
CA GLU A 243 -12.66 -23.03 2.16
C GLU A 243 -11.57 -24.01 1.73
N VAL A 244 -10.52 -24.10 2.56
CA VAL A 244 -9.45 -25.09 2.43
C VAL A 244 -9.23 -25.73 3.80
N THR A 245 -9.31 -27.05 3.87
CA THR A 245 -9.07 -27.81 5.10
C THR A 245 -7.89 -28.75 4.94
N VAL A 246 -7.01 -28.83 5.93
CA VAL A 246 -5.92 -29.81 5.98
C VAL A 246 -6.03 -30.62 7.27
N ASN A 247 -6.30 -31.91 7.13
CA ASN A 247 -6.41 -32.89 8.20
C ASN A 247 -5.20 -33.83 8.13
N LYS A 248 -4.51 -34.04 9.25
CA LYS A 248 -3.38 -34.96 9.37
C LYS A 248 -3.72 -36.08 10.33
N TYR A 249 -3.43 -37.31 9.92
CA TYR A 249 -3.80 -38.52 10.64
C TYR A 249 -2.57 -39.36 11.01
N GLY A 250 -2.67 -40.08 12.12
CA GLY A 250 -1.67 -41.04 12.58
C GLY A 250 -1.83 -42.41 11.92
N SER A 251 -0.92 -43.33 12.27
CA SER A 251 -0.92 -44.70 11.74
C SER A 251 -2.17 -45.50 12.09
N ASN A 252 -2.86 -45.16 13.20
CA ASN A 252 -4.08 -45.83 13.66
C ASN A 252 -5.35 -45.07 13.20
N LEU A 253 -5.22 -44.23 12.17
CA LEU A 253 -6.31 -43.41 11.59
C LEU A 253 -6.89 -42.34 12.54
N GLN A 254 -6.24 -42.09 13.68
CA GLN A 254 -6.61 -41.00 14.58
C GLN A 254 -6.26 -39.64 13.96
N LEU A 255 -7.10 -38.63 14.16
CA LEU A 255 -6.84 -37.25 13.73
C LEU A 255 -5.82 -36.59 14.67
N LEU A 256 -4.64 -36.24 14.15
CA LEU A 256 -3.58 -35.59 14.91
C LEU A 256 -3.72 -34.07 14.92
N SER A 257 -4.09 -33.50 13.77
CA SER A 257 -4.35 -32.07 13.62
C SER A 257 -5.31 -31.80 12.48
N SER A 258 -6.07 -30.72 12.60
CA SER A 258 -6.93 -30.17 11.58
C SER A 258 -6.75 -28.66 11.54
N ILE A 259 -6.58 -28.10 10.35
CA ILE A 259 -6.65 -26.65 10.13
C ILE A 259 -7.63 -26.36 9.01
N LYS A 260 -8.57 -25.46 9.27
CA LYS A 260 -9.57 -24.98 8.31
C LYS A 260 -9.34 -23.50 8.07
N TYR A 261 -9.21 -23.11 6.81
CA TYR A 261 -9.19 -21.74 6.35
C TYR A 261 -10.50 -21.42 5.63
N ILE A 262 -11.08 -20.26 5.92
CA ILE A 262 -12.34 -19.79 5.34
C ILE A 262 -12.18 -18.35 4.89
N ARG A 263 -12.64 -18.04 3.69
CA ARG A 263 -12.83 -16.65 3.26
C ARG A 263 -14.25 -16.23 3.62
N MET A 264 -14.36 -15.31 4.57
CA MET A 264 -15.63 -14.91 5.16
C MET A 264 -16.52 -14.18 4.12
N PRO A 265 -17.85 -14.38 4.14
CA PRO A 265 -18.77 -13.71 3.22
C PRO A 265 -18.97 -12.21 3.54
N ILE A 266 -18.55 -11.77 4.74
CA ILE A 266 -18.60 -10.37 5.17
C ILE A 266 -17.46 -9.62 4.48
N GLU A 267 -17.72 -9.17 3.27
CA GLU A 267 -16.76 -8.42 2.45
C GLU A 267 -17.38 -7.08 2.03
N THR A 268 -16.63 -5.98 2.19
CA THR A 268 -16.84 -4.83 1.31
C THR A 268 -16.19 -5.13 -0.04
N ALA A 269 -16.34 -4.25 -1.04
CA ALA A 269 -15.70 -4.42 -2.33
C ALA A 269 -14.19 -4.74 -2.20
N ASN A 270 -13.51 -4.00 -1.32
CA ASN A 270 -12.06 -4.06 -1.14
C ASN A 270 -11.60 -4.77 0.14
N ARG A 271 -12.42 -4.90 1.19
CA ARG A 271 -11.99 -5.60 2.42
C ARG A 271 -12.34 -7.08 2.37
N LYS A 272 -11.35 -7.92 2.69
CA LYS A 272 -11.45 -9.39 2.73
C LYS A 272 -11.00 -9.87 4.10
N VAL A 273 -11.75 -10.82 4.66
CA VAL A 273 -11.45 -11.43 5.95
C VAL A 273 -11.23 -12.92 5.77
N LEU A 274 -10.13 -13.43 6.30
CA LEU A 274 -9.82 -14.85 6.34
C LEU A 274 -9.92 -15.33 7.78
N GLY A 275 -10.73 -16.36 8.02
CA GLY A 275 -10.76 -17.10 9.28
C GLY A 275 -9.87 -18.33 9.21
N ALA A 276 -9.19 -18.63 10.31
CA ALA A 276 -8.45 -19.87 10.49
C ALA A 276 -8.85 -20.54 11.81
N THR A 277 -9.22 -21.81 11.73
CA THR A 277 -9.58 -22.65 12.87
C THR A 277 -8.63 -23.82 12.92
N SER A 278 -7.89 -23.99 14.02
CA SER A 278 -6.95 -25.10 14.20
C SER A 278 -7.31 -25.93 15.43
N ALA A 279 -7.31 -27.25 15.27
CA ALA A 279 -7.48 -28.21 16.34
C ALA A 279 -6.34 -29.23 16.32
N THR A 280 -5.82 -29.55 17.50
CA THR A 280 -4.77 -30.56 17.75
C THR A 280 -5.30 -31.54 18.80
N ASP A 281 -4.87 -32.80 18.71
CA ASP A 281 -5.31 -33.85 19.64
C ASP A 281 -5.11 -33.40 21.11
N GLY A 282 -6.20 -33.40 21.89
CA GLY A 282 -6.21 -32.97 23.29
C GLY A 282 -6.15 -31.45 23.56
N GLN A 283 -6.24 -30.57 22.56
CA GLN A 283 -6.21 -29.10 22.75
C GLN A 283 -7.49 -28.40 22.28
N ASN A 284 -7.77 -27.26 22.90
CA ASN A 284 -8.87 -26.37 22.51
C ASN A 284 -8.67 -25.83 21.09
N THR A 285 -9.78 -25.66 20.37
CA THR A 285 -9.79 -25.06 19.05
C THR A 285 -9.32 -23.60 19.12
N SER A 286 -8.25 -23.25 18.40
CA SER A 286 -7.81 -21.87 18.26
C SER A 286 -8.48 -21.24 17.03
N LEU A 287 -8.94 -20.00 17.19
CA LEU A 287 -9.60 -19.22 16.16
C LEU A 287 -8.83 -17.92 15.94
N SER A 288 -8.45 -17.66 14.70
CA SER A 288 -7.76 -16.42 14.31
C SER A 288 -8.38 -15.85 13.04
N TYR A 289 -8.27 -14.53 12.90
CA TYR A 289 -8.78 -13.79 11.75
C TYR A 289 -7.69 -12.89 11.19
N GLY A 290 -7.52 -12.92 9.87
CA GLY A 290 -6.67 -11.98 9.13
C GLY A 290 -7.54 -11.06 8.28
N GLN A 291 -7.24 -9.77 8.30
CA GLN A 291 -7.95 -8.77 7.49
C GLN A 291 -7.04 -8.24 6.40
N TYR A 292 -7.61 -7.98 5.23
CA TYR A 292 -6.87 -7.51 4.07
C TYR A 292 -7.65 -6.44 3.31
N HIS A 293 -7.00 -5.35 2.95
CA HIS A 293 -7.48 -4.48 1.88
C HIS A 293 -6.94 -5.03 0.55
N VAL A 294 -7.81 -5.32 -0.42
CA VAL A 294 -7.49 -6.03 -1.65
C VAL A 294 -7.88 -5.21 -2.86
N VAL A 295 -6.89 -4.88 -3.70
CA VAL A 295 -7.08 -4.09 -4.93
C VAL A 295 -6.76 -4.95 -6.14
N LYS A 296 -7.58 -4.83 -7.19
CA LYS A 296 -7.47 -5.63 -8.41
C LYS A 296 -7.38 -4.73 -9.63
N ARG A 297 -6.44 -5.04 -10.52
CA ARG A 297 -6.33 -4.42 -11.85
C ARG A 297 -6.34 -5.51 -12.91
N TYR A 298 -7.10 -5.28 -13.98
CA TYR A 298 -7.02 -6.10 -15.18
C TYR A 298 -6.04 -5.46 -16.16
N LEU A 299 -5.11 -6.26 -16.67
CA LEU A 299 -4.13 -5.85 -17.66
C LEU A 299 -4.58 -6.35 -19.03
N THR A 300 -4.48 -5.48 -20.03
CA THR A 300 -4.69 -5.83 -21.44
C THR A 300 -3.38 -5.67 -22.19
N SER A 301 -3.24 -6.33 -23.35
CA SER A 301 -2.08 -6.19 -24.24
C SER A 301 -0.72 -6.56 -23.62
N LEU A 302 -0.68 -7.49 -22.66
CA LEU A 302 0.57 -8.04 -22.14
C LEU A 302 1.37 -8.77 -23.24
N PRO A 303 2.71 -8.64 -23.25
CA PRO A 303 3.57 -9.43 -24.12
C PRO A 303 3.26 -10.92 -24.02
N LYS A 304 3.15 -11.57 -25.19
CA LYS A 304 2.85 -13.00 -25.27
C LYS A 304 4.09 -13.80 -24.89
N HIS A 305 3.88 -14.92 -24.21
CA HIS A 305 4.93 -15.88 -23.88
C HIS A 305 4.44 -17.30 -24.19
N HIS A 306 5.32 -18.23 -24.54
CA HIS A 306 4.90 -19.59 -24.94
C HIS A 306 4.07 -20.31 -23.84
N THR A 307 4.40 -20.10 -22.56
CA THR A 307 3.60 -20.61 -21.43
C THR A 307 2.37 -19.76 -21.09
N LYS A 308 2.28 -18.53 -21.61
CA LYS A 308 1.22 -17.55 -21.34
C LYS A 308 0.86 -16.80 -22.65
N PRO A 309 0.16 -17.44 -23.58
CA PRO A 309 -0.11 -16.85 -24.90
C PRO A 309 -1.20 -15.76 -24.89
N ASN A 310 -1.99 -15.68 -23.81
CA ASN A 310 -3.04 -14.68 -23.66
C ASN A 310 -2.45 -13.30 -23.32
N GLY A 311 -2.82 -12.27 -24.08
CA GLY A 311 -2.45 -10.87 -23.79
C GLY A 311 -3.16 -10.27 -22.59
N ASN A 312 -4.16 -10.94 -22.01
CA ASN A 312 -4.85 -10.46 -20.83
C ASN A 312 -4.22 -11.01 -19.54
N GLY A 313 -4.24 -10.20 -18.49
CA GLY A 313 -3.74 -10.55 -17.16
C GLY A 313 -4.53 -9.87 -16.05
N LYS A 314 -4.17 -10.19 -14.82
CA LYS A 314 -4.68 -9.49 -13.63
C LYS A 314 -3.55 -9.33 -12.62
N VAL A 315 -3.54 -8.19 -11.93
CA VAL A 315 -2.74 -7.94 -10.75
C VAL A 315 -3.70 -7.82 -9.58
N ILE A 316 -3.37 -8.50 -8.48
CA ILE A 316 -4.08 -8.40 -7.22
C ILE A 316 -3.05 -8.06 -6.16
N LEU A 317 -3.26 -6.94 -5.45
CA LEU A 317 -2.49 -6.59 -4.26
C LEU A 317 -3.36 -6.79 -3.04
N ALA A 318 -2.80 -7.35 -1.97
CA ALA A 318 -3.48 -7.45 -0.68
C ALA A 318 -2.61 -6.89 0.44
N PHE A 319 -3.16 -5.98 1.21
CA PHE A 319 -2.50 -5.23 2.29
C PHE A 319 -3.01 -5.77 3.64
N PRO A 320 -2.17 -6.47 4.42
CA PRO A 320 -2.59 -7.06 5.70
C PRO A 320 -2.88 -5.99 6.76
N LEU A 321 -4.02 -6.08 7.42
CA LEU A 321 -4.51 -5.15 8.44
C LEU A 321 -4.75 -5.87 9.77
N ASP A 322 -4.53 -5.16 10.87
CA ASP A 322 -4.89 -5.64 12.19
C ASP A 322 -6.39 -5.46 12.48
N SER A 323 -6.82 -5.80 13.70
CA SER A 323 -8.21 -5.67 14.12
C SER A 323 -8.72 -4.23 14.14
N ALA A 324 -7.83 -3.24 14.26
CA ALA A 324 -8.14 -1.82 14.25
C ALA A 324 -8.06 -1.20 12.85
N GLY A 325 -7.77 -2.00 11.81
CA GLY A 325 -7.60 -1.50 10.44
C GLY A 325 -6.23 -0.87 10.17
N ALA A 326 -5.27 -0.98 11.09
CA ALA A 326 -3.93 -0.44 10.89
C ALA A 326 -3.05 -1.43 10.10
N PRO A 327 -2.05 -0.92 9.34
CA PRO A 327 -1.12 -1.77 8.59
C PRO A 327 -0.30 -2.74 9.45
N ILE A 328 -0.30 -4.03 9.08
CA ILE A 328 0.65 -5.02 9.62
C ILE A 328 1.90 -5.04 8.76
N ILE A 329 3.04 -4.64 9.33
CA ILE A 329 4.32 -4.48 8.61
C ILE A 329 5.20 -5.71 8.82
N GLN A 330 4.88 -6.78 8.09
CA GLN A 330 5.65 -8.03 8.08
C GLN A 330 5.85 -8.50 6.63
N THR A 331 6.90 -9.28 6.37
CA THR A 331 7.14 -9.76 5.00
C THR A 331 6.03 -10.71 4.52
N GLN A 332 5.75 -10.66 3.23
CA GLN A 332 4.63 -11.34 2.58
C GLN A 332 5.10 -12.15 1.38
N LEU A 333 4.40 -13.25 1.10
CA LEU A 333 4.65 -14.08 -0.06
C LEU A 333 4.15 -13.40 -1.35
N VAL A 334 4.87 -13.61 -2.44
CA VAL A 334 4.40 -13.31 -3.81
C VAL A 334 3.74 -14.56 -4.40
N TYR A 335 2.71 -14.36 -5.22
CA TYR A 335 1.89 -15.43 -5.76
C TYR A 335 1.79 -15.38 -7.28
N SER A 336 1.78 -16.56 -7.89
CA SER A 336 1.30 -16.78 -9.26
C SER A 336 0.35 -17.95 -9.27
N TYR A 337 -0.93 -17.68 -8.99
CA TYR A 337 -1.92 -18.65 -8.52
C TYR A 337 -1.59 -19.24 -7.13
N LEU A 338 -0.32 -19.52 -6.87
CA LEU A 338 0.20 -20.18 -5.68
C LEU A 338 1.36 -19.39 -5.09
N PRO A 339 1.71 -19.63 -3.82
CA PRO A 339 2.86 -18.97 -3.20
C PRO A 339 4.15 -19.34 -3.94
N LEU A 340 4.93 -18.32 -4.29
CA LEU A 340 6.26 -18.45 -4.88
C LEU A 340 7.30 -18.45 -3.75
N ARG A 341 7.67 -17.26 -3.27
CA ARG A 341 8.51 -17.05 -2.09
C ARG A 341 8.32 -15.67 -1.51
N ASP A 342 8.98 -15.42 -0.39
CA ASP A 342 9.16 -14.09 0.19
C ASP A 342 10.25 -13.34 -0.59
N TYR A 343 9.92 -12.13 -1.02
CA TYR A 343 10.83 -11.21 -1.72
C TYR A 343 11.10 -9.93 -0.91
N GLY A 344 10.64 -9.86 0.35
CA GLY A 344 10.82 -8.72 1.25
C GLY A 344 9.65 -7.72 1.26
N PHE A 345 8.64 -7.90 0.40
CA PHE A 345 7.46 -7.03 0.35
C PHE A 345 6.61 -7.13 1.62
N LYS A 346 6.01 -6.01 2.03
CA LYS A 346 5.12 -5.93 3.20
C LYS A 346 3.63 -6.10 2.86
N PHE A 347 3.35 -6.39 1.60
CA PHE A 347 2.02 -6.62 1.04
C PHE A 347 2.11 -7.79 0.04
N LEU A 348 1.00 -8.49 -0.16
CA LEU A 348 0.95 -9.63 -1.07
C LEU A 348 0.79 -9.15 -2.51
N ILE A 349 1.53 -9.79 -3.41
CA ILE A 349 1.45 -9.54 -4.85
C ILE A 349 1.00 -10.83 -5.54
N HIS A 350 -0.08 -10.78 -6.30
CA HIS A 350 -0.51 -11.89 -7.14
C HIS A 350 -0.68 -11.47 -8.60
N SER A 351 -0.01 -12.18 -9.51
CA SER A 351 -0.25 -12.05 -10.96
C SER A 351 0.08 -13.34 -11.72
N ALA A 352 -0.24 -13.38 -13.01
CA ALA A 352 0.03 -14.52 -13.88
C ALA A 352 1.47 -14.47 -14.43
N PHE A 353 2.46 -14.50 -13.54
CA PHE A 353 3.87 -14.42 -13.87
C PHE A 353 4.33 -15.60 -14.75
N VAL A 354 5.32 -15.34 -15.60
CA VAL A 354 6.19 -16.39 -16.15
C VAL A 354 7.16 -16.78 -15.04
N VAL A 355 7.10 -18.03 -14.60
CA VAL A 355 7.91 -18.57 -13.51
C VAL A 355 8.93 -19.58 -14.02
N GLN A 356 10.02 -19.75 -13.28
CA GLN A 356 10.99 -20.79 -13.54
C GLN A 356 10.33 -22.17 -13.40
N PRO A 357 10.89 -23.23 -14.02
CA PRO A 357 10.31 -24.58 -13.93
C PRO A 357 10.21 -25.15 -12.50
N ASN A 358 11.00 -24.63 -11.55
CA ASN A 358 10.89 -24.96 -10.13
C ASN A 358 9.65 -24.35 -9.45
N HIS A 359 8.91 -23.47 -10.15
CA HIS A 359 7.74 -22.73 -9.67
C HIS A 359 7.97 -21.88 -8.41
N ARG A 360 9.21 -21.41 -8.19
CA ARG A 360 9.57 -20.57 -7.03
C ARG A 360 9.97 -19.15 -7.41
N ASP A 361 10.55 -18.98 -8.59
CA ASP A 361 11.11 -17.70 -9.01
C ASP A 361 10.44 -17.16 -10.26
N VAL A 362 10.35 -15.83 -10.34
CA VAL A 362 9.88 -15.11 -11.51
C VAL A 362 11.01 -15.00 -12.52
N VAL A 363 10.70 -15.22 -13.81
CA VAL A 363 11.70 -15.12 -14.89
C VAL A 363 11.75 -13.69 -15.43
N HIS A 364 12.93 -13.24 -15.82
CA HIS A 364 13.09 -11.93 -16.47
C HIS A 364 12.55 -12.03 -17.89
N THR A 365 11.35 -11.52 -18.12
CA THR A 365 10.67 -11.52 -19.42
C THR A 365 9.96 -10.20 -19.63
N GLU A 366 9.80 -9.76 -20.88
CA GLU A 366 9.02 -8.54 -21.22
C GLU A 366 7.62 -8.57 -20.61
N ARG A 367 6.99 -9.75 -20.60
CA ARG A 367 5.68 -9.94 -19.96
C ARG A 367 5.70 -9.62 -18.48
N ASN A 368 6.69 -10.11 -17.74
CA ASN A 368 6.79 -9.87 -16.31
C ASN A 368 7.19 -8.43 -15.99
N PHE A 369 7.98 -7.77 -16.83
CA PHE A 369 8.23 -6.33 -16.71
C PHE A 369 6.95 -5.51 -16.91
N ALA A 370 6.11 -5.85 -17.90
CA ALA A 370 4.80 -5.22 -18.06
C ALA A 370 3.85 -5.50 -16.89
N ILE A 371 3.93 -6.68 -16.27
CA ILE A 371 3.21 -6.96 -15.01
C ILE A 371 3.74 -6.08 -13.88
N LEU A 372 5.05 -5.79 -13.82
CA LEU A 372 5.65 -4.91 -12.82
C LEU A 372 5.10 -3.48 -12.91
N ASP A 373 4.92 -2.97 -14.14
CA ASP A 373 4.23 -1.69 -14.38
C ASP A 373 2.79 -1.74 -13.85
N GLY A 374 2.07 -2.81 -14.17
CA GLY A 374 0.72 -3.05 -13.65
C GLY A 374 0.65 -3.19 -12.12
N ILE A 375 1.73 -3.60 -11.45
CA ILE A 375 1.84 -3.62 -9.99
C ILE A 375 2.01 -2.21 -9.43
N ALA A 376 2.91 -1.40 -10.00
CA ALA A 376 3.09 -0.02 -9.59
C ALA A 376 1.78 0.79 -9.75
N ASP A 377 1.10 0.60 -10.88
CA ASP A 377 -0.22 1.15 -11.13
C ASP A 377 -1.25 0.74 -10.07
N THR A 378 -1.29 -0.55 -9.72
CA THR A 378 -2.21 -1.07 -8.69
C THR A 378 -1.90 -0.56 -7.30
N PHE A 379 -0.62 -0.37 -6.98
CA PHE A 379 -0.21 0.21 -5.71
C PHE A 379 -0.69 1.66 -5.58
N ARG A 380 -0.50 2.49 -6.63
CA ARG A 380 -1.02 3.86 -6.67
C ARG A 380 -2.53 3.90 -6.45
N ASP A 381 -3.29 3.06 -7.15
CA ASP A 381 -4.74 3.03 -6.98
C ASP A 381 -5.16 2.59 -5.58
N ALA A 382 -4.41 1.67 -4.96
CA ALA A 382 -4.64 1.25 -3.58
C ALA A 382 -4.45 2.42 -2.62
N VAL A 383 -3.38 3.20 -2.79
CA VAL A 383 -3.14 4.41 -2.01
C VAL A 383 -4.33 5.38 -2.13
N VAL A 384 -4.86 5.62 -3.33
CA VAL A 384 -6.06 6.47 -3.51
C VAL A 384 -7.29 5.90 -2.78
N GLN A 385 -7.46 4.57 -2.77
CA GLN A 385 -8.57 3.91 -2.10
C GLN A 385 -8.48 3.94 -0.57
N PHE A 386 -7.27 3.89 0.00
CA PHE A 386 -7.05 3.96 1.46
C PHE A 386 -7.65 5.23 2.09
N TYR A 387 -7.87 6.29 1.31
CA TYR A 387 -8.45 7.55 1.76
C TYR A 387 -9.97 7.59 1.75
N HIS A 388 -10.61 6.70 1.01
CA HIS A 388 -12.06 6.66 0.85
C HIS A 388 -12.73 5.63 1.78
N ASP A 389 -11.93 4.73 2.36
CA ASP A 389 -12.38 3.80 3.40
C ASP A 389 -12.48 4.52 4.75
N SER A 390 -13.42 4.11 5.60
CA SER A 390 -13.70 4.68 6.94
C SER A 390 -12.59 4.47 7.98
N GLU A 391 -11.35 4.17 7.56
CA GLU A 391 -10.25 3.70 8.40
C GLU A 391 -9.12 4.75 8.48
N PRO A 392 -9.10 5.60 9.51
CA PRO A 392 -8.15 6.70 9.60
C PRO A 392 -6.68 6.25 9.67
N ASP A 393 -6.40 5.06 10.22
CA ASP A 393 -5.04 4.58 10.40
C ASP A 393 -4.36 4.16 9.08
N LEU A 394 -5.08 3.50 8.17
CA LEU A 394 -4.53 3.07 6.89
C LEU A 394 -4.15 4.28 6.01
N CYS A 395 -4.97 5.34 6.05
CA CYS A 395 -4.76 6.62 5.37
C CYS A 395 -3.42 7.30 5.71
N PHE A 396 -2.95 7.18 6.96
CA PHE A 396 -1.71 7.83 7.42
C PHE A 396 -0.52 6.88 7.56
N LYS A 397 -0.75 5.56 7.65
CA LYS A 397 0.30 4.56 7.91
C LYS A 397 0.66 3.69 6.69
N TRP A 398 -0.04 3.79 5.56
CA TRP A 398 0.24 2.96 4.37
C TRP A 398 1.67 3.07 3.84
N ILE A 399 2.37 4.18 4.13
CA ILE A 399 3.75 4.43 3.70
C ILE A 399 4.69 3.28 4.09
N HIS A 400 4.40 2.60 5.20
CA HIS A 400 5.17 1.47 5.70
C HIS A 400 5.08 0.20 4.83
N TYR A 401 4.15 0.15 3.85
CA TYR A 401 4.12 -0.91 2.84
C TYR A 401 5.14 -0.70 1.72
N LEU A 402 5.72 0.50 1.57
CA LEU A 402 6.64 0.78 0.48
C LEU A 402 7.84 -0.18 0.51
N PRO A 403 8.26 -0.71 -0.66
CA PRO A 403 9.43 -1.56 -0.74
C PRO A 403 10.70 -0.83 -0.26
N ASN A 404 11.53 -1.54 0.52
CA ASN A 404 12.85 -1.09 0.95
C ASN A 404 13.94 -1.86 0.20
N ASP A 405 14.97 -1.17 -0.30
CA ASP A 405 16.10 -1.80 -1.00
C ASP A 405 16.92 -2.71 -0.08
N SER A 406 16.88 -2.49 1.24
CA SER A 406 17.53 -3.39 2.19
C SER A 406 16.80 -4.71 2.37
N THR A 407 15.49 -4.76 2.08
CA THR A 407 14.67 -5.98 2.22
C THR A 407 14.39 -6.65 0.88
N VAL A 408 14.23 -5.86 -0.19
CA VAL A 408 13.98 -6.34 -1.56
C VAL A 408 15.30 -6.34 -2.30
N THR A 409 16.01 -7.46 -2.24
CA THR A 409 17.38 -7.61 -2.78
C THR A 409 17.43 -8.19 -4.18
N ASP A 410 16.32 -8.73 -4.67
CA ASP A 410 16.23 -9.37 -5.98
C ASP A 410 16.22 -8.32 -7.12
N ALA A 411 17.10 -8.50 -8.11
CA ALA A 411 17.35 -7.52 -9.18
C ALA A 411 16.13 -7.23 -10.06
N PHE A 412 15.22 -8.20 -10.24
CA PHE A 412 13.97 -7.95 -10.96
C PHE A 412 13.03 -7.08 -10.11
N TRP A 413 12.91 -7.39 -8.82
CA TRP A 413 11.97 -6.72 -7.92
C TRP A 413 12.43 -5.34 -7.45
N GLN A 414 13.73 -5.07 -7.40
CA GLN A 414 14.28 -3.74 -7.12
C GLN A 414 13.76 -2.66 -8.10
N GLN A 415 13.39 -3.06 -9.31
CA GLN A 415 12.83 -2.15 -10.32
C GLN A 415 11.41 -1.68 -10.00
N LEU A 416 10.72 -2.30 -9.04
CA LEU A 416 9.37 -1.91 -8.67
C LEU A 416 9.32 -0.58 -7.90
N ARG A 417 10.31 -0.33 -7.01
CA ARG A 417 10.31 0.86 -6.14
C ARG A 417 10.39 2.17 -6.95
N PRO A 418 11.29 2.34 -7.93
CA PRO A 418 11.29 3.52 -8.81
C PRO A 418 9.96 3.72 -9.53
N LYS A 419 9.34 2.64 -10.04
CA LYS A 419 8.04 2.72 -10.72
C LYS A 419 6.94 3.21 -9.78
N ILE A 420 6.85 2.67 -8.57
CA ILE A 420 5.89 3.13 -7.54
C ILE A 420 6.12 4.61 -7.22
N LYS A 421 7.39 5.03 -7.07
CA LYS A 421 7.75 6.43 -6.83
C LYS A 421 7.24 7.34 -7.94
N ASP A 422 7.52 7.02 -9.20
CA ASP A 422 7.11 7.85 -10.34
C ASP A 422 5.58 7.96 -10.42
N HIS A 423 4.87 6.87 -10.12
CA HIS A 423 3.41 6.83 -10.18
C HIS A 423 2.73 7.59 -9.04
N LEU A 424 3.30 7.54 -7.83
CA LEU A 424 2.79 8.27 -6.66
C LEU A 424 3.14 9.76 -6.71
N GLY A 425 4.31 10.13 -7.25
CA GLY A 425 4.72 11.53 -7.39
C GLY A 425 3.76 12.35 -8.24
N GLU A 426 3.09 11.72 -9.21
CA GLU A 426 2.20 12.39 -10.15
C GLU A 426 0.74 12.48 -9.72
N VAL A 427 0.34 11.81 -8.64
CA VAL A 427 -1.06 11.76 -8.21
C VAL A 427 -1.25 12.45 -6.86
N PRO A 428 -2.34 13.23 -6.68
CA PRO A 428 -2.71 13.74 -5.37
C PRO A 428 -3.02 12.59 -4.41
N CYS A 429 -2.08 12.29 -3.52
CA CYS A 429 -2.14 11.09 -2.69
C CYS A 429 -1.71 11.34 -1.24
N LEU A 430 -1.57 12.60 -0.79
CA LEU A 430 -1.23 12.91 0.59
C LEU A 430 -2.12 14.04 1.12
N TRP A 431 -2.51 13.93 2.39
CA TRP A 431 -3.24 15.01 3.06
C TRP A 431 -2.30 16.15 3.44
N PRO A 432 -2.62 17.41 3.07
CA PRO A 432 -2.00 18.57 3.67
C PRO A 432 -2.51 18.79 5.10
N ARG A 433 -1.77 19.56 5.87
CA ARG A 433 -2.15 20.05 7.20
C ARG A 433 -3.46 20.84 7.18
N SER A 434 -3.77 21.52 6.08
CA SER A 434 -5.05 22.24 5.91
C SER A 434 -6.27 21.33 5.75
N LYS A 435 -6.07 20.03 5.47
CA LYS A 435 -7.12 19.01 5.28
C LYS A 435 -8.20 19.37 4.23
N LYS A 436 -7.89 20.27 3.28
CA LYS A 436 -8.86 20.72 2.27
C LYS A 436 -9.09 19.71 1.15
N LYS A 437 -8.00 19.18 0.59
CA LYS A 437 -7.98 18.17 -0.47
C LYS A 437 -6.65 17.45 -0.48
N LEU A 438 -6.61 16.24 -1.03
CA LEU A 438 -5.35 15.55 -1.30
C LEU A 438 -4.48 16.38 -2.26
N MET A 439 -3.16 16.34 -2.02
CA MET A 439 -2.15 17.07 -2.79
C MET A 439 -1.06 16.10 -3.29
N LYS A 440 -0.37 16.49 -4.36
CA LYS A 440 0.79 15.74 -4.84
C LYS A 440 1.90 15.81 -3.80
N PRO A 441 2.72 14.75 -3.63
CA PRO A 441 3.88 14.81 -2.74
C PRO A 441 4.80 16.00 -3.00
N THR A 442 5.04 16.34 -4.27
CA THR A 442 5.90 17.48 -4.67
C THR A 442 5.34 18.84 -4.29
N ASP A 443 4.04 18.94 -4.01
CA ASP A 443 3.37 20.17 -3.59
C ASP A 443 3.36 20.33 -2.05
N LEU A 444 3.84 19.33 -1.33
CA LEU A 444 3.88 19.31 0.12
C LEU A 444 5.28 19.57 0.67
N LEU A 445 5.30 20.22 1.83
CA LEU A 445 6.50 20.50 2.60
C LEU A 445 6.48 19.75 3.93
N ILE A 446 7.59 19.11 4.28
CA ILE A 446 7.92 18.77 5.66
C ILE A 446 8.22 20.08 6.40
N LEU A 447 7.69 20.25 7.61
CA LEU A 447 7.83 21.46 8.43
C LEU A 447 8.84 21.22 9.57
N PRO A 448 10.11 21.63 9.42
CA PRO A 448 11.11 21.53 10.47
C PRO A 448 10.76 22.41 11.70
N PRO A 449 11.23 22.06 12.91
CA PRO A 449 10.92 22.79 14.14
C PRO A 449 11.26 24.28 14.11
N GLU A 450 12.33 24.69 13.41
CA GLU A 450 12.77 26.08 13.31
C GLU A 450 11.77 26.98 12.57
N PHE A 451 10.88 26.40 11.75
CA PHE A 451 9.81 27.10 11.05
C PHE A 451 8.46 27.05 11.78
N GLN A 452 8.45 26.62 13.05
CA GLN A 452 7.24 26.44 13.84
C GLN A 452 7.05 27.55 14.90
N ASP A 453 5.79 27.91 15.16
CA ASP A 453 5.41 28.69 16.33
C ASP A 453 5.31 27.83 17.60
N ARG A 454 4.98 28.45 18.74
CA ARG A 454 4.97 27.77 20.05
C ARG A 454 4.03 26.56 20.17
N VAL A 455 3.04 26.45 19.28
CA VAL A 455 2.07 25.34 19.27
C VAL A 455 2.33 24.38 18.10
N GLY A 456 3.49 24.51 17.44
CA GLY A 456 3.90 23.63 16.34
C GLY A 456 3.27 23.97 14.99
N ASN A 457 2.61 25.13 14.82
CA ASN A 457 2.07 25.58 13.53
C ASN A 457 3.15 26.29 12.71
N PRO A 458 3.09 26.29 11.36
CA PRO A 458 4.09 27.00 10.57
C PRO A 458 4.03 28.51 10.85
N LEU A 459 5.19 29.18 10.86
CA LEU A 459 5.28 30.62 11.01
C LEU A 459 4.41 31.32 9.96
N PHE A 460 4.51 30.92 8.68
CA PHE A 460 3.64 31.38 7.61
C PHE A 460 2.81 30.25 7.00
N PRO A 461 1.52 30.48 6.69
CA PRO A 461 0.71 29.48 6.00
C PRO A 461 1.23 29.23 4.57
N GLY A 462 1.07 27.99 4.10
CA GLY A 462 1.43 27.61 2.73
C GLY A 462 0.69 28.45 1.67
N LYS A 463 1.39 28.78 0.59
CA LYS A 463 0.91 29.59 -0.55
C LYS A 463 1.47 29.09 -1.87
N ASN A 464 0.96 29.63 -2.99
CA ASN A 464 1.39 29.29 -4.35
C ASN A 464 1.31 27.79 -4.67
N GLY A 465 0.20 27.16 -4.27
CA GLY A 465 0.00 25.72 -4.48
C GLY A 465 0.80 24.82 -3.53
N LYS A 466 1.58 25.37 -2.60
CA LYS A 466 2.29 24.61 -1.56
C LYS A 466 1.50 24.60 -0.25
N ASP A 467 1.59 23.49 0.46
CA ASP A 467 1.11 23.33 1.84
C ASP A 467 2.06 22.41 2.62
N PHE A 468 1.81 22.19 3.90
CA PHE A 468 2.60 21.31 4.74
C PHE A 468 1.96 19.93 4.79
N ILE A 469 2.77 18.87 4.84
CA ILE A 469 2.27 17.52 5.06
C ILE A 469 1.53 17.45 6.41
N ALA A 470 0.44 16.68 6.48
CA ALA A 470 -0.33 16.57 7.69
C ALA A 470 0.46 15.86 8.82
N PRO A 471 0.37 16.34 10.08
CA PRO A 471 1.17 15.82 11.19
C PRO A 471 0.87 14.34 11.53
N GLU A 472 -0.30 13.83 11.18
CA GLU A 472 -0.72 12.44 11.43
C GLU A 472 0.12 11.41 10.66
N TYR A 473 0.83 11.82 9.60
CA TYR A 473 1.82 10.99 8.92
C TYR A 473 3.07 10.69 9.75
N ASN A 474 3.23 11.34 10.92
CA ASN A 474 4.30 11.12 11.89
C ASN A 474 5.71 11.07 11.27
N ILE A 475 6.03 12.13 10.52
CA ILE A 475 7.26 12.27 9.71
C ILE A 475 8.57 12.25 10.52
N THR A 476 8.51 12.43 11.84
CA THR A 476 9.67 12.50 12.74
C THR A 476 10.36 11.14 12.96
N PHE A 477 9.69 10.04 12.64
CA PHE A 477 10.25 8.69 12.77
C PHE A 477 10.89 8.15 11.48
N ASP A 478 10.92 8.94 10.39
CA ASP A 478 11.47 8.49 9.12
C ASP A 478 12.99 8.67 9.03
N SER A 479 13.72 7.83 9.78
CA SER A 479 15.19 7.72 9.68
C SER A 479 15.68 7.21 8.32
N SER A 480 14.78 6.82 7.42
CA SER A 480 15.09 6.23 6.11
C SER A 480 14.84 7.19 4.93
N GLY A 481 14.27 8.37 5.18
CA GLY A 481 13.99 9.38 4.16
C GLY A 481 12.96 8.95 3.11
N TYR A 482 12.01 8.08 3.42
CA TYR A 482 10.92 7.70 2.50
C TYR A 482 10.16 8.91 1.96
N TRP A 483 9.82 9.88 2.82
CA TRP A 483 9.06 11.05 2.40
C TRP A 483 9.78 11.85 1.31
N THR A 484 11.07 12.08 1.48
CA THR A 484 11.87 12.89 0.56
C THR A 484 12.41 12.08 -0.61
N ALA A 485 13.07 10.95 -0.34
CA ALA A 485 13.75 10.15 -1.35
C ALA A 485 12.78 9.35 -2.22
N VAL A 486 11.69 8.82 -1.65
CA VAL A 486 10.73 7.98 -2.39
C VAL A 486 9.58 8.82 -2.92
N LEU A 487 8.88 9.57 -2.08
CA LEU A 487 7.70 10.31 -2.55
C LEU A 487 8.02 11.68 -3.15
N GLY A 488 9.21 12.24 -2.89
CA GLY A 488 9.57 13.57 -3.39
C GLY A 488 8.93 14.73 -2.62
N VAL A 489 8.47 14.48 -1.39
CA VAL A 489 8.06 15.54 -0.46
C VAL A 489 9.29 16.40 -0.16
N GLN A 490 9.13 17.72 -0.19
CA GLN A 490 10.26 18.63 -0.03
C GLN A 490 10.41 19.01 1.45
N THR A 491 11.64 19.15 1.93
CA THR A 491 11.87 19.81 3.22
C THR A 491 11.76 21.31 3.05
N MET A 492 10.99 21.97 3.92
CA MET A 492 10.90 23.42 3.93
C MET A 492 12.29 24.05 4.06
N SER A 493 12.50 25.14 3.32
CA SER A 493 13.77 25.86 3.28
C SER A 493 13.52 27.36 3.42
N ILE A 494 14.58 28.12 3.66
CA ILE A 494 14.50 29.58 3.75
C ILE A 494 13.91 30.23 2.48
N ALA A 495 14.14 29.63 1.30
CA ALA A 495 13.56 30.10 0.05
C ALA A 495 12.03 29.97 0.05
N HIS A 496 11.50 28.86 0.58
CA HIS A 496 10.06 28.67 0.78
C HIS A 496 9.51 29.69 1.78
N GLU A 497 10.20 29.89 2.90
CA GLU A 497 9.79 30.83 3.95
C GLU A 497 9.70 32.27 3.44
N LEU A 498 10.69 32.72 2.66
CA LEU A 498 10.66 34.04 2.02
C LEU A 498 9.51 34.19 1.03
N LEU A 499 9.21 33.13 0.27
CA LEU A 499 8.10 33.11 -0.67
C LEU A 499 6.76 33.23 0.06
N PHE A 500 6.59 32.50 1.17
CA PHE A 500 5.40 32.59 2.01
C PHE A 500 5.27 33.95 2.70
N LEU A 501 6.37 34.49 3.22
CA LEU A 501 6.42 35.82 3.82
C LEU A 501 5.98 36.91 2.82
N ARG A 502 6.55 36.92 1.61
CA ARG A 502 6.19 37.88 0.56
C ARG A 502 4.71 37.81 0.18
N ALA A 503 4.14 36.61 0.14
CA ALA A 503 2.71 36.43 -0.10
C ALA A 503 1.86 36.92 1.10
N ASN A 504 2.34 36.69 2.33
CA ASN A 504 1.65 37.07 3.56
C ASN A 504 1.52 38.59 3.70
N VAL A 505 2.61 39.33 3.45
CA VAL A 505 2.67 40.79 3.57
C VAL A 505 1.64 41.51 2.67
N LYS A 506 1.34 40.94 1.50
CA LYS A 506 0.33 41.49 0.57
C LYS A 506 -1.11 41.32 1.08
N SER A 507 -1.37 40.35 1.96
CA SER A 507 -2.70 40.09 2.51
C SER A 507 -3.04 41.08 3.63
N SER A 508 -4.23 41.69 3.60
CA SER A 508 -4.74 42.53 4.69
C SER A 508 -5.07 41.70 5.94
N MET A 509 -5.58 40.48 5.76
CA MET A 509 -5.93 39.53 6.83
C MET A 509 -4.76 38.64 7.27
N SER A 510 -3.51 39.06 7.06
CA SER A 510 -2.33 38.27 7.42
C SER A 510 -2.06 38.26 8.92
N ARG A 511 -1.48 37.16 9.44
CA ARG A 511 -0.96 37.08 10.82
C ARG A 511 -0.01 38.24 11.14
N LEU A 512 0.78 38.67 10.16
CA LEU A 512 1.65 39.84 10.27
C LEU A 512 0.91 41.10 10.71
N LYS A 513 -0.31 41.34 10.20
CA LYS A 513 -1.10 42.55 10.46
C LYS A 513 -2.16 42.36 11.54
N THR A 514 -2.59 41.13 11.81
CA THR A 514 -3.66 40.83 12.78
C THR A 514 -3.14 40.46 14.16
N ILE A 515 -1.90 39.96 14.28
CA ILE A 515 -1.28 39.69 15.58
C ILE A 515 -0.65 41.00 16.08
N PRO A 516 -0.93 41.43 17.34
CA PRO A 516 -0.33 42.62 17.92
C PRO A 516 1.20 42.61 17.84
N PRO A 517 1.87 43.76 17.70
CA PRO A 517 3.34 43.82 17.55
C PRO A 517 4.12 43.09 18.66
N GLU A 518 3.62 43.07 19.89
CA GLU A 518 4.22 42.39 21.03
C GLU A 518 3.95 40.87 21.07
N GLY A 519 3.16 40.35 20.14
CA GLY A 519 2.77 38.94 20.11
C GLY A 519 3.96 37.99 19.87
N ASP A 520 3.93 36.84 20.55
CA ASP A 520 4.96 35.76 20.48
C ASP A 520 5.34 35.38 19.04
N TRP A 521 4.37 35.37 18.12
CA TRP A 521 4.62 35.06 16.71
C TRP A 521 5.65 36.00 16.07
N HIS A 522 5.57 37.32 16.32
CA HIS A 522 6.53 38.29 15.77
C HIS A 522 7.92 38.08 16.37
N VAL A 523 8.00 37.73 17.65
CA VAL A 523 9.26 37.42 18.33
C VAL A 523 9.94 36.22 17.68
N ARG A 524 9.19 35.16 17.37
CA ARG A 524 9.72 33.95 16.72
C ARG A 524 10.17 34.19 15.29
N VAL A 525 9.36 34.91 14.51
CA VAL A 525 9.74 35.33 13.15
C VAL A 525 11.04 36.13 13.19
N ALA A 526 11.16 37.08 14.11
CA ALA A 526 12.38 37.87 14.26
C ALA A 526 13.57 37.01 14.70
N ALA A 527 13.40 36.15 15.71
CA ALA A 527 14.46 35.26 16.18
C ALA A 527 14.98 34.35 15.05
N TYR A 528 14.08 33.75 14.27
CA TYR A 528 14.43 32.92 13.10
C TYR A 528 15.23 33.73 12.06
N PHE A 529 14.71 34.89 11.63
CA PHE A 529 15.39 35.67 10.60
C PHE A 529 16.68 36.34 11.08
N CYS A 530 16.82 36.70 12.35
CA CYS A 530 18.08 37.26 12.90
C CYS A 530 19.25 36.31 12.65
N VAL A 531 19.07 35.01 12.94
CA VAL A 531 20.12 33.99 12.73
C VAL A 531 20.56 33.95 11.27
N HIS A 532 19.64 34.07 10.32
CA HIS A 532 19.97 34.00 8.90
C HIS A 532 20.49 35.32 8.33
N LEU A 533 19.98 36.46 8.80
CA LEU A 533 20.39 37.79 8.36
C LEU A 533 21.83 38.12 8.75
N GLN A 534 22.25 37.70 9.96
CA GLN A 534 23.64 37.86 10.42
C GLN A 534 24.64 37.10 9.55
N ASN A 535 24.19 36.05 8.86
CA ASN A 535 25.04 35.14 8.09
C ASN A 535 24.88 35.30 6.56
N SER A 536 24.05 36.23 6.08
CA SER A 536 23.78 36.36 4.64
C SER A 536 23.41 37.78 4.21
N GLU A 537 24.37 38.50 3.62
CA GLU A 537 24.13 39.82 3.02
C GLU A 537 23.09 39.77 1.89
N LYS A 538 23.08 38.69 1.11
CA LYS A 538 22.07 38.47 0.06
C LYS A 538 20.66 38.42 0.65
N LEU A 539 20.48 37.77 1.81
CA LEU A 539 19.20 37.73 2.50
C LEU A 539 18.81 39.10 3.04
N VAL A 540 19.75 39.84 3.62
CA VAL A 540 19.53 41.23 4.08
C VAL A 540 19.01 42.09 2.93
N SER A 541 19.71 42.06 1.78
CA SER A 541 19.28 42.78 0.57
C SER A 541 17.85 42.41 0.16
N ILE A 542 17.52 41.11 0.10
CA ILE A 542 16.18 40.62 -0.24
C ILE A 542 15.12 41.10 0.76
N MET A 543 15.38 41.01 2.07
CA MET A 543 14.42 41.33 3.11
C MET A 543 14.19 42.83 3.27
N ARG A 544 15.17 43.68 2.97
CA ARG A 544 15.02 45.14 2.98
C ARG A 544 13.90 45.63 2.06
N HIS A 545 13.61 44.92 0.98
CA HIS A 545 12.52 45.25 0.05
C HIS A 545 11.13 44.80 0.54
N ILE A 546 11.04 44.00 1.60
CA ILE A 546 9.77 43.50 2.13
C ILE A 546 9.26 44.46 3.21
N PRO A 547 7.99 44.92 3.17
CA PRO A 547 7.47 45.81 4.21
C PRO A 547 7.18 45.05 5.51
N LEU A 548 8.19 44.95 6.38
CA LEU A 548 8.18 44.19 7.63
C LEU A 548 8.23 45.06 8.89
N ILE A 549 8.42 46.36 8.74
CA ILE A 549 8.63 47.26 9.87
C ILE A 549 7.34 48.02 10.14
N PRO A 550 6.62 47.75 11.25
CA PRO A 550 5.41 48.49 11.60
C PRO A 550 5.79 49.91 12.02
N LEU A 551 5.07 50.89 11.50
CA LEU A 551 5.27 52.31 11.82
C LEU A 551 4.18 52.82 12.75
N THR A 552 4.48 53.91 13.46
CA THR A 552 3.53 54.59 14.38
C THR A 552 2.25 55.08 13.69
N ASN A 553 2.27 55.29 12.37
CA ASN A 553 1.09 55.66 11.57
C ASN A 553 0.21 54.44 11.18
N GLY A 554 0.50 53.25 11.69
CA GLY A 554 -0.23 52.01 11.41
C GLY A 554 0.13 51.31 10.10
N THR A 555 1.01 51.91 9.27
CA THR A 555 1.47 51.30 8.03
C THR A 555 2.69 50.39 8.24
N TRP A 556 2.99 49.54 7.26
CA TRP A 556 4.16 48.65 7.28
C TRP A 556 5.15 49.09 6.19
N ALA A 557 6.39 49.33 6.59
CA ALA A 557 7.45 49.91 5.78
C ALA A 557 8.55 48.92 5.42
N SER A 558 9.12 49.10 4.23
CA SER A 558 10.35 48.43 3.77
C SER A 558 11.56 49.34 4.01
N ALA A 559 12.74 48.79 4.28
CA ALA A 559 13.93 49.59 4.59
C ALA A 559 14.51 50.35 3.38
N VAL A 560 14.02 50.11 2.16
CA VAL A 560 14.55 50.74 0.93
C VAL A 560 13.90 52.09 0.63
N GLY A 561 12.70 52.38 1.15
CA GLY A 561 11.96 53.62 0.83
C GLY A 561 12.46 54.91 1.48
N GLY A 562 13.70 54.93 2.01
CA GLY A 562 14.26 56.00 2.86
C GLY A 562 14.56 55.53 4.30
N PRO A 563 15.20 56.37 5.12
CA PRO A 563 15.61 56.00 6.49
C PRO A 563 14.39 55.73 7.39
N ILE A 564 14.55 54.82 8.33
CA ILE A 564 13.58 54.43 9.35
C ILE A 564 14.30 54.49 10.69
N TYR A 565 13.65 55.03 11.71
CA TYR A 565 14.27 55.27 13.02
C TYR A 565 13.51 54.56 14.14
N PHE A 566 14.25 54.07 15.14
CA PHE A 566 13.68 53.60 16.39
C PHE A 566 13.04 54.76 17.18
N PRO A 567 11.96 54.52 17.93
CA PRO A 567 11.36 55.54 18.79
C PRO A 567 12.36 56.01 19.86
N CYS A 568 12.38 57.32 20.17
CA CYS A 568 13.17 57.86 21.28
C CYS A 568 12.79 57.19 22.61
N LEU A 569 13.79 57.01 23.48
CA LEU A 569 13.64 56.42 24.81
C LEU A 569 12.92 57.34 25.79
N ASP A 570 13.07 58.66 25.60
CA ASP A 570 12.48 59.69 26.44
C ASP A 570 11.20 60.25 25.78
N ASP A 571 10.33 60.92 26.57
CA ASP A 571 9.07 61.55 26.12
C ASP A 571 9.25 62.67 25.05
N PHE A 572 10.46 62.83 24.52
CA PHE A 572 10.76 63.63 23.35
C PHE A 572 10.01 63.10 22.12
N THR A 573 9.15 63.97 21.58
CA THR A 573 8.53 63.78 20.27
C THR A 573 9.45 64.39 19.22
N LEU A 574 9.89 63.59 18.25
CA LEU A 574 10.64 64.09 17.10
C LEU A 574 9.79 65.18 16.41
N PRO A 575 10.37 66.33 16.02
CA PRO A 575 9.62 67.40 15.34
C PRO A 575 8.87 66.85 14.12
N ALA A 576 7.69 67.39 13.83
CA ALA A 576 6.83 66.91 12.73
C ALA A 576 7.52 66.91 11.35
N TYR A 577 8.58 67.71 11.19
CA TYR A 577 9.44 67.76 10.01
C TYR A 577 10.28 66.48 9.82
N TYR A 578 10.62 65.77 10.89
CA TYR A 578 11.54 64.62 10.90
C TYR A 578 10.91 63.24 10.71
N ALA A 579 9.58 63.06 10.67
CA ALA A 579 9.05 61.70 10.56
C ALA A 579 7.68 61.52 9.91
N PRO A 580 7.65 60.65 8.89
CA PRO A 580 6.55 59.69 8.75
C PRO A 580 6.96 58.24 9.05
N ARG A 581 8.25 57.95 9.36
CA ARG A 581 8.79 56.58 9.37
C ARG A 581 9.48 56.16 10.68
N ILE A 582 8.78 56.34 11.80
CA ILE A 582 9.23 55.85 13.12
C ILE A 582 8.65 54.45 13.38
N VAL A 583 9.47 53.53 13.88
CA VAL A 583 9.03 52.18 14.25
C VAL A 583 8.04 52.24 15.41
N GLU A 584 6.98 51.43 15.33
CA GLU A 584 5.95 51.34 16.37
C GLU A 584 6.55 50.89 17.73
N ARG A 585 6.25 51.63 18.81
CA ARG A 585 6.90 51.45 20.13
C ARG A 585 6.73 50.04 20.69
N SER A 586 5.52 49.49 20.58
CA SER A 586 5.21 48.12 21.01
C SER A 586 6.03 47.06 20.29
N ALA A 587 6.42 47.30 19.02
CA ALA A 587 7.23 46.40 18.22
C ALA A 587 8.69 46.29 18.70
N CYS A 588 9.18 47.31 19.41
CA CYS A 588 10.56 47.40 19.87
C CYS A 588 10.80 46.77 21.25
N LYS A 589 9.73 46.37 21.97
CA LYS A 589 9.82 45.75 23.30
C LYS A 589 10.59 44.42 23.32
N SER A 590 10.61 43.71 22.18
CA SER A 590 11.35 42.46 22.04
C SER A 590 12.75 42.72 21.52
N ALA A 591 13.77 42.29 22.26
CA ALA A 591 15.17 42.38 21.86
C ALA A 591 15.43 41.73 20.48
N CYS A 592 14.81 40.56 20.22
CA CYS A 592 14.93 39.88 18.93
C CYS A 592 14.35 40.71 17.77
N ARG A 593 13.22 41.39 17.98
CA ARG A 593 12.63 42.27 16.96
C ARG A 593 13.47 43.51 16.72
N LYS A 594 13.94 44.16 17.80
CA LYS A 594 14.82 45.33 17.70
C LYS A 594 16.08 44.97 16.90
N GLU A 595 16.69 43.82 17.18
CA GLU A 595 17.86 43.34 16.43
C GLU A 595 17.54 43.05 14.96
N MET A 596 16.42 42.40 14.64
CA MET A 596 16.01 42.17 13.25
C MET A 596 15.87 43.49 12.49
N PHE A 597 15.25 44.49 13.09
CA PHE A 597 15.09 45.82 12.50
C PHE A 597 16.43 46.52 12.29
N ARG A 598 17.35 46.43 13.25
CA ARG A 598 18.71 46.96 13.13
C ARG A 598 19.45 46.32 11.95
N LEU A 599 19.38 44.98 11.81
CA LEU A 599 19.97 44.24 10.68
C LEU A 599 19.36 44.65 9.32
N LEU A 600 18.08 45.03 9.30
CA LEU A 600 17.43 45.56 8.11
C LEU A 600 17.81 47.02 7.81
N GLY A 601 18.49 47.72 8.71
CA GLY A 601 18.97 49.10 8.52
C GLY A 601 18.14 50.18 9.21
N VAL A 602 17.33 49.82 10.22
CA VAL A 602 16.71 50.81 11.11
C VAL A 602 17.79 51.44 12.00
N ARG A 603 17.78 52.78 12.08
CA ARG A 603 18.76 53.60 12.79
C ARG A 603 18.27 54.00 14.17
N GLU A 604 19.20 54.31 15.07
CA GLU A 604 18.83 54.91 16.35
C GLU A 604 18.39 56.36 16.12
N SER A 605 17.37 56.83 16.84
CA SER A 605 16.84 58.19 16.68
C SER A 605 17.81 59.28 17.14
N THR A 606 18.81 58.93 17.96
CA THR A 606 19.91 59.83 18.34
C THR A 606 20.77 60.25 17.14
N GLU A 607 20.83 59.44 16.08
CA GLU A 607 21.53 59.81 14.84
C GLU A 607 20.85 60.98 14.10
N ILE A 608 19.55 61.22 14.32
CA ILE A 608 18.84 62.39 13.75
C ILE A 608 19.41 63.68 14.33
N TYR A 609 19.65 63.71 15.65
CA TYR A 609 20.14 64.90 16.35
C TYR A 609 21.58 65.25 15.99
N LEU A 610 22.44 64.24 15.78
CA LEU A 610 23.82 64.46 15.36
C LEU A 610 23.90 65.00 13.93
N GLN A 611 23.06 64.52 13.02
CA GLN A 611 22.97 65.07 11.66
C GLN A 611 22.40 66.49 11.62
N ASP A 612 21.45 66.82 12.50
CA ASP A 612 20.90 68.18 12.62
C ASP A 612 21.92 69.15 13.24
N GLN A 613 22.72 68.70 14.22
CA GLN A 613 23.84 69.49 14.74
C GLN A 613 24.91 69.75 13.67
N GLU A 614 25.31 68.74 12.89
CA GLU A 614 26.26 68.93 11.78
C GLU A 614 25.71 69.90 10.73
N MET A 615 24.45 69.75 10.29
CA MET A 615 23.86 70.67 9.31
C MET A 615 23.69 72.09 9.86
N VAL A 616 23.36 72.26 11.14
CA VAL A 616 23.26 73.58 11.77
C VAL A 616 24.65 74.20 11.93
N GLU A 617 25.67 73.42 12.26
CA GLU A 617 27.06 73.89 12.30
C GLU A 617 27.59 74.26 10.91
N GLU A 618 27.24 73.50 9.86
CA GLU A 618 27.53 73.83 8.46
C GLU A 618 26.76 75.10 8.00
N ASP A 619 25.46 75.21 8.29
CA ASP A 619 24.64 76.41 8.01
C ASP A 619 25.22 77.65 8.72
N ILE A 620 25.74 77.50 9.95
CA ILE A 620 26.39 78.56 10.73
C ILE A 620 27.76 78.92 10.14
N GLN A 621 28.53 77.94 9.66
CA GLN A 621 29.81 78.18 8.98
C GLN A 621 29.64 78.86 7.62
N GLU A 622 28.61 78.50 6.84
CA GLU A 622 28.27 79.19 5.59
C GLU A 622 27.75 80.61 5.85
N ALA A 623 26.88 80.81 6.84
CA ALA A 623 26.35 82.13 7.22
C ALA A 623 27.42 83.06 7.84
N GLY A 624 28.49 82.51 8.41
CA GLY A 624 29.63 83.27 8.92
C GLY A 624 30.55 83.85 7.84
N SER A 625 30.31 83.57 6.56
CA SER A 625 31.18 83.95 5.45
C SER A 625 30.66 85.08 4.55
N ASP A 626 29.38 85.47 4.64
CA ASP A 626 28.81 86.55 3.84
C ASP A 626 27.92 87.50 4.66
N ASP A 627 28.32 88.78 4.67
CA ASP A 627 27.68 89.91 5.34
C ASP A 627 26.44 90.36 4.55
N TYR A 628 25.25 89.82 4.85
CA TYR A 628 23.98 90.35 4.34
C TYR A 628 22.82 90.32 5.36
N ASN A 629 22.09 91.44 5.37
CA ASN A 629 20.97 91.78 6.24
C ASN A 629 19.92 90.68 6.43
N LEU A 630 19.62 90.42 7.70
CA LEU A 630 18.51 89.62 8.20
C LEU A 630 17.15 90.24 7.84
N SER A 631 16.42 89.57 6.96
CA SER A 631 14.95 89.53 7.03
C SER A 631 14.43 88.25 6.39
N ASP A 632 14.44 87.13 7.12
CA ASP A 632 13.40 86.11 6.93
C ASP A 632 13.28 85.17 8.13
N SER A 633 12.03 84.86 8.45
CA SER A 633 11.51 84.29 9.70
C SER A 633 11.84 82.81 9.97
N SER A 634 12.81 82.22 9.25
CA SER A 634 13.14 80.79 9.35
C SER A 634 14.33 80.48 10.27
N ILE A 635 15.24 81.42 10.50
CA ILE A 635 16.46 81.17 11.29
C ILE A 635 16.21 81.35 12.79
N SER A 636 15.28 82.24 13.17
CA SER A 636 14.92 82.52 14.56
C SER A 636 14.32 81.32 15.31
N THR A 637 13.70 80.37 14.61
CA THR A 637 13.11 79.17 15.24
C THR A 637 14.14 78.06 15.46
N LYS A 638 15.20 78.00 14.64
CA LYS A 638 16.33 77.05 14.82
C LYS A 638 17.23 77.47 16.00
N LEU A 639 17.51 78.77 16.15
CA LEU A 639 18.38 79.28 17.23
C LEU A 639 17.75 79.24 18.63
N GLN A 640 16.41 79.31 18.75
CA GLN A 640 15.73 79.28 20.05
C GLN A 640 15.81 77.93 20.79
N HIS A 641 16.19 76.85 20.11
CA HIS A 641 16.29 75.52 20.73
C HIS A 641 17.70 75.15 21.22
N VAL A 642 18.73 75.92 20.88
CA VAL A 642 20.10 75.72 21.39
C VAL A 642 20.31 76.39 22.75
N SER A 643 19.50 77.38 23.12
CA SER A 643 19.66 78.18 24.34
C SER A 643 18.95 77.64 25.59
N VAL A 644 18.70 76.33 25.68
CA VAL A 644 18.16 75.70 26.90
C VAL A 644 19.02 74.51 27.31
N SER A 645 20.26 74.76 27.68
CA SER A 645 21.06 73.82 28.47
C SER A 645 22.09 74.44 29.41
N ASP A 646 22.16 75.77 29.55
CA ASP A 646 23.05 76.43 30.51
C ASP A 646 22.27 77.39 31.41
N ALA A 647 21.60 76.84 32.44
CA ALA A 647 21.19 77.59 33.61
C ALA A 647 20.97 76.65 34.81
N GLY A 648 21.96 76.63 35.72
CA GLY A 648 21.77 76.26 37.12
C GLY A 648 22.55 75.04 37.60
N THR A 649 23.75 75.24 38.14
CA THR A 649 24.03 75.20 39.59
C THR A 649 25.51 75.50 39.81
N ASP A 650 25.82 76.70 40.31
CA ASP A 650 27.00 76.99 41.12
C ASP A 650 26.65 78.23 41.97
N GLU A 651 26.11 77.97 43.17
CA GLU A 651 26.20 78.91 44.29
C GLU A 651 27.16 78.28 45.31
N ASP A 652 28.38 78.81 45.30
CA ASP A 652 29.28 78.84 46.46
C ASP A 652 28.57 79.57 47.61
N ASP A 653 28.71 79.08 48.85
CA ASP A 653 29.23 79.96 49.89
C ASP A 653 29.69 79.21 51.15
N SER A 654 30.87 79.63 51.55
CA SER A 654 31.69 79.33 52.72
C SER A 654 31.12 79.87 54.04
N GLU A 655 31.46 79.14 55.12
CA GLU A 655 31.79 79.57 56.49
C GLU A 655 31.20 80.90 57.04
N GLU A 656 30.29 80.81 58.02
CA GLU A 656 30.55 81.06 59.47
C GLU A 656 29.39 80.57 60.35
#